data_AF-A0A2T6DK22-F1
#
_entry.id   AF-A0A2T6DK22-F1
#
_cell.length_a   1.000
_cell.length_b   1.000
_cell.length_c   1.000
_cell.angle_alpha   90.00
_cell.angle_beta   90.00
_cell.angle_gamma   90.00
#
_symmetry.space_group_name_H-M   'P 1'
#
loop_
_entity.id
_entity.type
_entity.pdbx_description
1 polymer ?
#
loop_
_entity_poly.entity_id
_entity_poly.type
_entity_poly.pdbx_seq_one_letter_code
_entity_poly.pdbx_strand_id
1 'polypeptide(L)'
;MKSLFRDGPGLAVALLASALAAHGADNYADAPIRDPIYIGAQACAECHDSPDTGAQYSQWRTTAHSRAFEALTMPESKEIARLSGITEDPLKSRMCLGCHTTASDEEDWRKDAGFQARDGMQCETCHGPGSEYASDGVMKDRAEAMKRGLRIIAKDDCRQCHRPKGSHDMVLKGRKPFDLEEAWRTIAHPVPKDKHTASTAAKLPARAAVPMPAATTTPSAPPPAHVEPIYKNPLNLALSPDGRELWVACEQAGTVAVIDTATRTKTLEFKVGGQPTEIAFEPDGKRAFVSNRLDDSVSVVDVAGHRVTATIEVGDEPHGVLVDRAGKYLYVLNTSIDNVSVIDLATLTEVKRLSASRSPWDLALSPDGRTIVVTNVLSRYTGDRNPSLSELTVIDTERAVVKDRVAVPGANLLEGIAWHPSGQYAVFTELRSKNLVPMTRINHGWTITNGLGILWADGRVDQALLDQNDLCFPDPTDVVITPDGKLAFVSSSSSDRVAVVDLGKLTRLLQAATPEEREHVIPNHTGKPAEYVIAYIPVNTTPRGLACSTDGSTLYVASKLDDSVTVVDVRALAAVRRITLDGPAEVTVHRRGERLFHSANVAFRRQFSCSTCHPDGHIDNLAYSIEDSGVGMNPVDNRTLRGIADTAPFKWSGVNPSLKRQCGARLAVFITRIQPFTTEQLEDLHDYLCSIPRPPNRYRKLGEDLTEAQRRGKGVFERTHRNDGSVIPSEGRCTTCHPPPLYTDGRLHDVGTQFPLDRSGKLDPPHLMNIYDSAPYLHNGIARTLEEIWTVYNPEDRHGVTNDMTKDQLNDLVEYLKTL
;
A
#
# COMPACT_ATOMS: atom_id res chain seq x y z
N MET A 1 11.21 37.82 34.44
CA MET A 1 11.06 38.41 33.08
C MET A 1 11.94 39.64 32.99
N LYS A 2 12.81 39.71 31.96
CA LYS A 2 13.99 40.58 31.78
C LYS A 2 15.21 40.26 32.66
N SER A 3 16.01 39.29 32.20
CA SER A 3 17.46 39.16 32.43
C SER A 3 17.91 37.84 31.77
N LEU A 4 19.12 37.83 31.17
CA LEU A 4 19.81 36.72 30.48
C LEU A 4 19.54 36.61 28.97
N PHE A 5 20.22 37.46 28.19
CA PHE A 5 20.88 37.07 26.92
C PHE A 5 21.95 38.12 26.60
N ARG A 6 23.16 37.89 27.11
CA ARG A 6 24.43 38.49 26.67
C ARG A 6 25.52 37.50 27.06
N ASP A 7 26.06 36.80 26.07
CA ASP A 7 27.48 36.55 25.85
C ASP A 7 27.63 35.59 24.65
N GLY A 8 28.57 35.92 23.75
CA GLY A 8 28.56 35.55 22.32
C GLY A 8 29.17 34.19 21.92
N PRO A 9 29.26 33.91 20.60
CA PRO A 9 29.76 32.64 20.09
C PRO A 9 31.26 32.73 19.81
N GLY A 10 32.05 31.96 20.55
CA GLY A 10 33.49 31.90 20.39
C GLY A 10 34.03 30.50 20.62
N LEU A 11 33.49 29.48 19.94
CA LEU A 11 34.11 28.14 19.81
C LEU A 11 33.39 27.24 18.79
N ALA A 12 33.21 27.68 17.54
CA ALA A 12 32.63 26.81 16.49
C ALA A 12 33.15 27.07 15.06
N VAL A 13 34.24 27.83 14.90
CA VAL A 13 34.77 28.21 13.57
C VAL A 13 36.13 27.56 13.25
N ALA A 14 36.68 26.74 14.16
CA ALA A 14 38.00 26.12 13.97
C ALA A 14 37.99 24.62 13.62
N LEU A 15 36.81 24.00 13.44
CA LEU A 15 36.70 22.56 13.11
C LEU A 15 36.08 22.27 11.73
N LEU A 16 35.71 23.29 10.95
CA LEU A 16 35.19 23.13 9.59
C LEU A 16 36.20 23.42 8.47
N ALA A 17 37.43 23.88 8.78
CA ALA A 17 38.39 24.30 7.76
C ALA A 17 39.43 23.23 7.37
N SER A 18 39.39 22.03 7.95
CA SER A 18 40.42 20.99 7.73
C SER A 18 39.97 19.81 6.88
N ALA A 19 38.75 19.82 6.33
CA ALA A 19 38.20 18.70 5.53
C ALA A 19 38.14 18.98 4.01
N LEU A 20 38.70 20.09 3.54
CA LEU A 20 38.57 20.55 2.15
C LEU A 20 39.89 20.55 1.33
N ALA A 21 40.93 19.87 1.80
CA ALA A 21 42.21 19.84 1.10
C ALA A 21 42.87 18.44 1.15
N ALA A 22 42.24 17.43 0.55
CA ALA A 22 42.91 16.18 0.18
C ALA A 22 42.08 15.31 -0.79
N HIS A 23 41.71 15.80 -1.98
CA HIS A 23 41.32 14.90 -3.08
C HIS A 23 41.86 15.46 -4.40
N GLY A 24 43.09 15.06 -4.73
CA GLY A 24 43.67 15.20 -6.06
C GLY A 24 43.50 13.89 -6.83
N ALA A 25 42.96 14.04 -8.05
CA ALA A 25 43.19 13.28 -9.28
C ALA A 25 43.10 11.72 -9.29
N ASP A 26 42.24 11.27 -10.22
CA ASP A 26 42.30 10.03 -11.02
C ASP A 26 41.64 8.74 -10.47
N ASN A 27 40.38 8.52 -10.88
CA ASN A 27 39.95 7.39 -11.72
C ASN A 27 38.46 7.55 -12.09
N TYR A 28 38.17 8.17 -13.24
CA TYR A 28 36.83 8.25 -13.82
C TYR A 28 36.57 7.05 -14.73
N ALA A 29 35.98 6.00 -14.17
CA ALA A 29 35.18 5.02 -14.89
C ALA A 29 34.08 4.57 -13.92
N ASP A 30 32.82 4.69 -14.33
CA ASP A 30 31.59 4.41 -13.56
C ASP A 30 31.11 5.49 -12.57
N ALA A 31 30.92 6.72 -13.09
CA ALA A 31 30.08 7.70 -12.41
C ALA A 31 28.59 7.30 -12.51
N PRO A 32 27.79 7.43 -11.43
CA PRO A 32 26.34 7.23 -11.49
C PRO A 32 25.72 8.22 -12.47
N ILE A 33 24.78 7.74 -13.29
CA ILE A 33 24.00 8.59 -14.21
C ILE A 33 23.29 9.64 -13.35
N ARG A 34 23.68 10.90 -13.50
CA ARG A 34 23.01 12.01 -12.82
C ARG A 34 21.63 12.18 -13.44
N ASP A 35 20.67 12.61 -12.64
CA ASP A 35 19.37 13.04 -13.16
C ASP A 35 19.60 14.02 -14.32
N PRO A 36 19.09 13.76 -15.53
CA PRO A 36 19.32 14.62 -16.67
C PRO A 36 18.85 16.05 -16.40
N ILE A 37 19.74 17.03 -16.55
CA ILE A 37 19.43 18.46 -16.36
C ILE A 37 19.31 19.18 -17.71
N TYR A 38 18.51 20.24 -17.73
CA TYR A 38 18.36 21.14 -18.86
C TYR A 38 19.59 22.03 -18.97
N ILE A 39 20.38 21.87 -20.03
CA ILE A 39 21.65 22.58 -20.23
C ILE A 39 21.48 23.90 -20.99
N GLY A 40 20.32 24.09 -21.60
CA GLY A 40 19.97 25.33 -22.28
C GLY A 40 20.35 25.37 -23.76
N ALA A 41 19.64 26.19 -24.52
CA ALA A 41 19.78 26.29 -25.97
C ALA A 41 21.18 26.73 -26.40
N GLN A 42 21.87 27.55 -25.60
CA GLN A 42 23.23 27.99 -25.89
C GLN A 42 24.25 26.84 -25.85
N ALA A 43 24.07 25.86 -24.95
CA ALA A 43 24.91 24.67 -24.92
C ALA A 43 24.70 23.80 -26.17
N CYS A 44 23.46 23.72 -26.68
CA CYS A 44 23.18 23.04 -27.95
C CYS A 44 23.83 23.76 -29.15
N ALA A 45 23.98 25.09 -29.10
CA ALA A 45 24.56 25.90 -30.18
C ALA A 45 26.00 25.50 -30.50
N GLU A 46 26.77 25.11 -29.48
CA GLU A 46 28.19 24.76 -29.61
C GLU A 46 28.43 23.66 -30.65
N CYS A 47 27.49 22.71 -30.76
CA CYS A 47 27.55 21.62 -31.74
C CYS A 47 26.65 21.86 -32.97
N HIS A 48 25.54 22.59 -32.82
CA HIS A 48 24.48 22.70 -33.83
C HIS A 48 24.44 24.01 -34.63
N ASP A 49 25.40 24.93 -34.45
CA ASP A 49 25.46 26.20 -35.19
C ASP A 49 26.45 26.20 -36.37
N SER A 50 27.04 25.04 -36.67
CA SER A 50 28.01 24.91 -37.76
C SER A 50 27.34 24.70 -39.13
N PRO A 51 27.99 25.11 -40.24
CA PRO A 51 27.53 24.79 -41.59
C PRO A 51 27.36 23.28 -41.83
N ASP A 52 28.19 22.45 -41.18
CA ASP A 52 28.18 20.99 -41.29
C ASP A 52 26.94 20.34 -40.67
N THR A 53 26.30 20.99 -39.71
CA THR A 53 25.01 20.54 -39.14
C THR A 53 23.81 21.17 -39.85
N GLY A 54 24.05 22.06 -40.81
CA GLY A 54 23.02 22.88 -41.43
C GLY A 54 22.65 24.13 -40.62
N ALA A 55 23.49 24.53 -39.66
CA ALA A 55 23.25 25.68 -38.76
C ALA A 55 21.88 25.62 -38.05
N GLN A 56 21.55 24.44 -37.52
CA GLN A 56 20.24 24.11 -36.94
C GLN A 56 19.88 25.05 -35.79
N TYR A 57 20.86 25.43 -34.96
CA TYR A 57 20.66 26.40 -33.88
C TYR A 57 20.30 27.79 -34.41
N SER A 58 21.08 28.35 -35.35
CA SER A 58 20.74 29.61 -36.02
C SER A 58 19.36 29.58 -36.69
N GLN A 59 18.98 28.46 -37.33
CA GLN A 59 17.65 28.30 -37.89
C GLN A 59 16.56 28.32 -36.82
N TRP A 60 16.72 27.56 -35.74
CA TRP A 60 15.79 27.56 -34.60
C TRP A 60 15.61 28.96 -34.00
N ARG A 61 16.70 29.74 -33.84
CA ARG A 61 16.61 31.11 -33.29
C ARG A 61 15.70 32.03 -34.09
N THR A 62 15.52 31.80 -35.39
CA THR A 62 14.62 32.61 -36.22
C THR A 62 13.14 32.24 -36.06
N THR A 63 12.83 31.09 -35.46
CA THR A 63 11.46 30.57 -35.32
C THR A 63 10.63 31.32 -34.26
N ALA A 64 9.33 31.05 -34.21
CA ALA A 64 8.47 31.55 -33.16
C ALA A 64 8.70 30.87 -31.79
N HIS A 65 9.33 29.68 -31.77
CA HIS A 65 9.60 28.93 -30.54
C HIS A 65 10.64 29.64 -29.66
N SER A 66 11.72 30.15 -30.24
CA SER A 66 12.74 30.95 -29.52
C SER A 66 12.18 32.26 -28.96
N ARG A 67 11.11 32.78 -29.55
CA ARG A 67 10.42 34.01 -29.11
C ARG A 67 9.15 33.75 -28.29
N ALA A 68 8.91 32.50 -27.89
CA ALA A 68 7.67 32.14 -27.18
C ALA A 68 7.53 32.91 -25.85
N PHE A 69 8.64 33.11 -25.12
CA PHE A 69 8.64 33.89 -23.89
C PHE A 69 8.30 35.36 -24.13
N GLU A 70 8.83 35.97 -25.19
CA GLU A 70 8.57 37.38 -25.55
C GLU A 70 7.08 37.64 -25.81
N ALA A 71 6.35 36.65 -26.33
CA ALA A 71 4.90 36.76 -26.54
C ALA A 71 4.15 37.09 -25.24
N LEU A 72 4.65 36.68 -24.07
CA LEU A 72 4.04 36.98 -22.77
C LEU A 72 4.14 38.46 -22.39
N THR A 73 5.02 39.23 -23.04
CA THR A 73 5.17 40.67 -22.80
C THR A 73 4.13 41.51 -23.54
N MET A 74 3.41 40.92 -24.50
CA MET A 74 2.42 41.62 -25.32
C MET A 74 1.17 42.01 -24.51
N PRO A 75 0.55 43.17 -24.76
CA PRO A 75 -0.68 43.58 -24.08
C PRO A 75 -1.81 42.55 -24.17
N GLU A 76 -1.92 41.87 -25.31
CA GLU A 76 -2.88 40.80 -25.58
C GLU A 76 -2.75 39.64 -24.60
N SER A 77 -1.54 39.35 -24.12
CA SER A 77 -1.26 38.25 -23.19
C SER A 77 -1.90 38.48 -21.81
N LYS A 78 -2.05 39.75 -21.40
CA LYS A 78 -2.77 40.10 -20.16
C LYS A 78 -4.27 39.84 -20.30
N GLU A 79 -4.84 40.14 -21.46
CA GLU A 79 -6.26 39.87 -21.73
C GLU A 79 -6.53 38.37 -21.88
N ILE A 80 -5.63 37.63 -22.53
CA ILE A 80 -5.68 36.16 -22.60
C ILE A 80 -5.64 35.55 -21.19
N ALA A 81 -4.71 36.00 -20.34
CA ALA A 81 -4.61 35.55 -18.96
C ALA A 81 -5.90 35.84 -18.18
N ARG A 82 -6.46 37.05 -18.31
CA ARG A 82 -7.73 37.43 -17.68
C ARG A 82 -8.89 36.53 -18.12
N LEU A 83 -9.03 36.28 -19.42
CA LEU A 83 -10.06 35.38 -19.97
C LEU A 83 -9.85 33.92 -19.56
N SER A 84 -8.60 33.52 -19.30
CA SER A 84 -8.24 32.21 -18.76
C SER A 84 -8.32 32.12 -17.23
N GLY A 85 -8.80 33.16 -16.53
CA GLY A 85 -8.91 33.17 -15.07
C GLY A 85 -7.58 33.29 -14.33
N ILE A 86 -6.50 33.67 -15.02
CA ILE A 86 -5.16 33.87 -14.45
C ILE A 86 -5.06 35.32 -13.98
N THR A 87 -4.93 35.50 -12.67
CA THR A 87 -4.85 36.82 -12.02
C THR A 87 -3.41 37.32 -11.87
N GLU A 88 -2.43 36.44 -12.06
CA GLU A 88 -1.01 36.75 -12.03
C GLU A 88 -0.52 37.34 -13.37
N ASP A 89 0.56 38.12 -13.33
CA ASP A 89 1.25 38.58 -14.54
C ASP A 89 1.63 37.35 -15.41
N PRO A 90 1.33 37.32 -16.72
CA PRO A 90 1.69 36.22 -17.60
C PRO A 90 3.17 35.82 -17.53
N LEU A 91 4.07 36.78 -17.27
CA LEU A 91 5.51 36.54 -17.13
C LEU A 91 5.90 35.82 -15.83
N LYS A 92 4.99 35.76 -14.86
CA LYS A 92 5.18 35.11 -13.55
C LYS A 92 4.27 33.90 -13.35
N SER A 93 3.20 33.80 -14.13
CA SER A 93 2.25 32.69 -14.08
C SER A 93 2.89 31.39 -14.55
N ARG A 94 2.96 30.40 -13.67
CA ARG A 94 3.42 29.04 -14.02
C ARG A 94 2.61 28.41 -15.15
N MET A 95 1.32 28.75 -15.25
CA MET A 95 0.43 28.25 -16.30
C MET A 95 0.81 28.83 -17.69
N CYS A 96 1.15 30.12 -17.74
CA CYS A 96 1.60 30.76 -18.97
C CYS A 96 3.01 30.31 -19.35
N LEU A 97 3.93 30.29 -18.40
CA LEU A 97 5.30 29.82 -18.60
C LEU A 97 5.33 28.35 -19.06
N GLY A 98 4.43 27.51 -18.53
CA GLY A 98 4.14 26.13 -18.97
C GLY A 98 4.09 25.89 -20.47
N CYS A 99 3.61 26.88 -21.23
CA CYS A 99 3.45 26.79 -22.67
C CYS A 99 4.47 27.63 -23.46
N HIS A 100 5.25 28.48 -22.79
CA HIS A 100 6.04 29.54 -23.41
C HIS A 100 7.53 29.51 -23.06
N THR A 101 7.95 28.67 -22.12
CA THR A 101 9.36 28.38 -21.83
C THR A 101 9.57 26.90 -21.56
N THR A 102 10.70 26.38 -22.00
CA THR A 102 11.17 25.04 -21.59
C THR A 102 11.33 24.98 -20.07
N ALA A 103 11.09 23.81 -19.48
CA ALA A 103 11.35 23.51 -18.06
C ALA A 103 10.73 24.51 -17.06
N SER A 104 9.60 25.14 -17.40
CA SER A 104 8.90 26.09 -16.53
C SER A 104 8.39 25.49 -15.21
N ASP A 105 8.11 24.20 -15.23
CA ASP A 105 7.55 23.40 -14.15
C ASP A 105 8.61 22.63 -13.36
N GLU A 106 9.86 22.67 -13.81
CA GLU A 106 11.00 21.98 -13.21
C GLU A 106 11.70 22.86 -12.15
N GLU A 107 12.31 22.22 -11.16
CA GLU A 107 13.05 22.88 -10.08
C GLU A 107 14.39 23.46 -10.57
N ASP A 108 14.92 24.48 -9.90
CA ASP A 108 16.11 25.21 -10.36
C ASP A 108 17.37 24.35 -10.40
N TRP A 109 17.47 23.30 -9.57
CA TRP A 109 18.59 22.35 -9.62
C TRP A 109 18.56 21.43 -10.85
N ARG A 110 17.42 21.33 -11.55
CA ARG A 110 17.31 20.62 -12.84
C ARG A 110 17.71 21.47 -14.03
N LYS A 111 18.19 22.69 -13.80
CA LYS A 111 18.60 23.63 -14.85
C LYS A 111 20.06 23.96 -14.60
N ASP A 112 20.89 23.82 -15.63
CA ASP A 112 22.27 24.27 -15.57
C ASP A 112 22.31 25.80 -15.46
N ALA A 113 23.42 26.35 -14.97
CA ALA A 113 23.63 27.78 -14.78
C ALA A 113 23.49 28.59 -16.10
N GLY A 114 23.68 27.94 -17.25
CA GLY A 114 23.48 28.51 -18.58
C GLY A 114 22.03 28.55 -19.08
N PHE A 115 21.10 27.85 -18.41
CA PHE A 115 19.71 27.76 -18.82
C PHE A 115 18.94 29.06 -18.52
N GLN A 116 18.24 29.62 -19.52
CA GLN A 116 17.47 30.84 -19.32
C GLN A 116 16.03 30.73 -19.85
N ALA A 117 15.05 30.95 -18.98
CA ALA A 117 13.64 30.91 -19.36
C ALA A 117 13.26 31.93 -20.45
N ARG A 118 14.02 33.03 -20.57
CA ARG A 118 13.82 34.03 -21.62
C ARG A 118 14.14 33.53 -23.03
N ASP A 119 14.81 32.39 -23.17
CA ASP A 119 15.12 31.77 -24.46
C ASP A 119 13.91 31.02 -25.06
N GLY A 120 12.75 31.10 -24.39
CA GLY A 120 11.49 30.56 -24.88
C GLY A 120 11.47 29.04 -24.91
N MET A 121 10.89 28.49 -25.98
CA MET A 121 10.80 27.05 -26.20
C MET A 121 12.06 26.56 -26.91
N GLN A 122 12.98 26.05 -26.10
CA GLN A 122 14.31 25.57 -26.47
C GLN A 122 14.28 24.14 -27.04
N CYS A 123 15.42 23.69 -27.59
CA CYS A 123 15.58 22.36 -28.20
C CYS A 123 15.15 21.22 -27.26
N GLU A 124 15.44 21.38 -25.96
CA GLU A 124 15.15 20.39 -24.91
C GLU A 124 13.66 20.24 -24.60
N THR A 125 12.79 21.16 -25.04
CA THR A 125 11.33 20.92 -25.04
C THR A 125 10.95 19.72 -25.91
N CYS A 126 11.64 19.57 -27.05
CA CYS A 126 11.40 18.49 -28.00
C CYS A 126 12.27 17.28 -27.68
N HIS A 127 13.53 17.52 -27.34
CA HIS A 127 14.55 16.47 -27.24
C HIS A 127 14.79 15.95 -25.81
N GLY A 128 14.17 16.55 -24.79
CA GLY A 128 14.41 16.25 -23.38
C GLY A 128 15.69 16.92 -22.84
N PRO A 129 15.94 16.84 -21.52
CA PRO A 129 17.13 17.41 -20.86
C PRO A 129 18.44 16.82 -21.39
N GLY A 130 19.37 17.70 -21.75
CA GLY A 130 20.54 17.40 -22.57
C GLY A 130 21.81 16.98 -21.85
N SER A 131 21.90 17.07 -20.51
CA SER A 131 23.16 16.85 -19.79
C SER A 131 23.82 15.49 -20.06
N GLU A 132 22.99 14.44 -20.22
CA GLU A 132 23.50 13.07 -20.38
C GLU A 132 23.80 12.70 -21.84
N TYR A 133 23.24 13.43 -22.81
CA TYR A 133 23.44 13.12 -24.23
C TYR A 133 24.22 14.17 -25.00
N ALA A 134 24.36 15.41 -24.53
CA ALA A 134 24.90 16.53 -25.32
C ALA A 134 26.41 16.48 -25.58
N SER A 135 27.16 15.59 -24.92
CA SER A 135 28.58 15.42 -25.20
C SER A 135 28.83 14.95 -26.64
N ASP A 136 29.84 15.50 -27.30
CA ASP A 136 30.17 15.18 -28.70
C ASP A 136 30.42 13.67 -28.92
N GLY A 137 30.99 12.98 -27.92
CA GLY A 137 31.19 11.53 -27.96
C GLY A 137 29.89 10.71 -27.99
N VAL A 138 28.86 11.15 -27.25
CA VAL A 138 27.56 10.48 -27.20
C VAL A 138 26.71 10.86 -28.42
N MET A 139 26.67 12.13 -28.82
CA MET A 139 25.86 12.59 -29.96
C MET A 139 26.27 11.97 -31.31
N LYS A 140 27.51 11.49 -31.43
CA LYS A 140 27.98 10.75 -32.61
C LYS A 140 27.34 9.37 -32.77
N ASP A 141 26.82 8.78 -31.69
CA ASP A 141 26.04 7.53 -31.71
C ASP A 141 24.59 7.82 -31.33
N ARG A 142 23.72 7.83 -32.33
CA ARG A 142 22.29 8.11 -32.15
C ARG A 142 21.60 7.12 -31.22
N ALA A 143 21.98 5.84 -31.23
CA ALA A 143 21.35 4.85 -30.37
C ALA A 143 21.75 5.07 -28.90
N GLU A 144 23.02 5.40 -28.66
CA GLU A 144 23.51 5.73 -27.32
C GLU A 144 22.92 7.05 -26.81
N ALA A 145 22.82 8.09 -27.65
CA ALA A 145 22.17 9.34 -27.28
C ALA A 145 20.69 9.14 -26.89
N MET A 146 19.95 8.30 -27.64
CA MET A 146 18.57 7.95 -27.31
C MET A 146 18.46 7.15 -26.01
N LYS A 147 19.42 6.24 -25.75
CA LYS A 147 19.51 5.51 -24.48
C LYS A 147 19.75 6.45 -23.30
N ARG A 148 20.49 7.54 -23.51
CA ARG A 148 20.75 8.59 -22.51
C ARG A 148 19.67 9.68 -22.45
N GLY A 149 18.51 9.44 -23.07
CA GLY A 149 17.33 10.29 -22.90
C GLY A 149 17.03 11.24 -24.05
N LEU A 150 17.80 11.23 -25.14
CA LEU A 150 17.46 12.00 -26.34
C LEU A 150 16.15 11.51 -26.94
N ARG A 151 15.16 12.40 -27.00
CA ARG A 151 13.85 12.13 -27.62
C ARG A 151 13.87 12.55 -29.09
N ILE A 152 13.30 11.73 -29.96
CA ILE A 152 13.05 12.10 -31.36
C ILE A 152 11.55 12.28 -31.52
N ILE A 153 11.13 13.52 -31.71
CA ILE A 153 9.71 13.84 -31.83
C ILE A 153 9.15 13.46 -33.20
N ALA A 154 7.91 12.99 -33.21
CA ALA A 154 7.09 12.85 -34.39
C ALA A 154 6.25 14.13 -34.61
N LYS A 155 5.74 14.31 -35.84
CA LYS A 155 4.87 15.44 -36.20
C LYS A 155 3.67 15.62 -35.25
N ASP A 156 3.11 14.51 -34.76
CA ASP A 156 1.92 14.54 -33.91
C ASP A 156 2.21 15.03 -32.49
N ASP A 157 3.45 14.95 -32.01
CA ASP A 157 3.85 15.45 -30.68
C ASP A 157 3.70 16.98 -30.59
N CYS A 158 3.81 17.69 -31.72
CA CYS A 158 3.61 19.13 -31.80
C CYS A 158 2.16 19.55 -31.47
N ARG A 159 1.17 18.65 -31.63
CA ARG A 159 -0.26 18.99 -31.46
C ARG A 159 -0.62 19.30 -30.01
N GLN A 160 0.15 18.80 -29.05
CA GLN A 160 -0.06 19.11 -27.64
C GLN A 160 0.06 20.61 -27.36
N CYS A 161 0.99 21.30 -28.04
CA CYS A 161 1.24 22.73 -27.86
C CYS A 161 0.40 23.61 -28.78
N HIS A 162 0.06 23.13 -29.99
CA HIS A 162 -0.63 23.90 -31.03
C HIS A 162 -2.14 23.68 -31.15
N ARG A 163 -2.76 22.97 -30.21
CA ARG A 163 -4.23 22.86 -30.15
C ARG A 163 -4.89 24.25 -29.96
N PRO A 164 -6.07 24.50 -30.56
CA PRO A 164 -6.83 25.73 -30.32
C PRO A 164 -7.05 25.97 -28.82
N LYS A 165 -6.85 27.21 -28.38
CA LYS A 165 -7.04 27.63 -27.00
C LYS A 165 -8.06 28.75 -27.01
N GLY A 166 -9.25 28.50 -26.46
CA GLY A 166 -10.39 29.42 -26.56
C GLY A 166 -10.07 30.88 -26.20
N SER A 167 -9.29 31.12 -25.13
CA SER A 167 -8.87 32.49 -24.77
C SER A 167 -7.92 33.13 -25.78
N HIS A 168 -7.04 32.34 -26.40
CA HIS A 168 -6.11 32.84 -27.41
C HIS A 168 -6.84 33.16 -28.72
N ASP A 169 -7.76 32.30 -29.14
CA ASP A 169 -8.55 32.48 -30.35
C ASP A 169 -9.52 33.68 -30.21
N MET A 170 -9.99 33.95 -28.99
CA MET A 170 -10.83 35.11 -28.68
C MET A 170 -10.10 36.45 -28.77
N VAL A 171 -8.82 36.50 -28.43
CA VAL A 171 -8.02 37.74 -28.40
C VAL A 171 -7.25 37.95 -29.70
N LEU A 172 -6.71 36.89 -30.29
CA LEU A 172 -5.87 36.95 -31.50
C LEU A 172 -6.68 36.76 -32.80
N LYS A 173 -7.91 37.27 -32.84
CA LYS A 173 -8.84 37.13 -33.97
C LYS A 173 -8.21 37.58 -35.29
N GLY A 174 -8.37 36.77 -36.34
CA GLY A 174 -7.87 37.09 -37.68
C GLY A 174 -6.45 36.62 -37.99
N ARG A 175 -5.78 35.90 -37.07
CA ARG A 175 -4.54 35.19 -37.40
C ARG A 175 -4.81 34.00 -38.32
N LYS A 176 -3.90 33.77 -39.29
CA LYS A 176 -3.91 32.58 -40.15
C LYS A 176 -3.92 31.33 -39.25
N PRO A 177 -4.77 30.32 -39.51
CA PRO A 177 -4.73 29.04 -38.80
C PRO A 177 -3.32 28.46 -38.82
N PHE A 178 -2.89 27.85 -37.72
CA PHE A 178 -1.59 27.20 -37.63
C PHE A 178 -1.53 26.04 -38.64
N ASP A 179 -0.64 26.17 -39.62
CA ASP A 179 -0.35 25.12 -40.59
C ASP A 179 0.80 24.26 -40.06
N LEU A 180 0.44 23.09 -39.50
CA LEU A 180 1.40 22.15 -38.92
C LEU A 180 2.37 21.59 -39.98
N GLU A 181 1.95 21.44 -41.23
CA GLU A 181 2.81 20.91 -42.30
C GLU A 181 3.85 21.96 -42.73
N GLU A 182 3.44 23.22 -42.86
CA GLU A 182 4.34 24.35 -43.14
C GLU A 182 5.33 24.56 -41.98
N ALA A 183 4.83 24.55 -40.73
CA ALA A 183 5.65 24.72 -39.54
C ALA A 183 6.66 23.57 -39.35
N TRP A 184 6.24 22.32 -39.58
CA TRP A 184 7.13 21.16 -39.46
C TRP A 184 8.29 21.23 -40.45
N ARG A 185 8.04 21.63 -41.71
CA ARG A 185 9.11 21.78 -42.71
C ARG A 185 10.14 22.84 -42.32
N THR A 186 9.73 23.83 -41.55
CA THR A 186 10.58 24.96 -41.12
C THR A 186 11.51 24.57 -39.97
N ILE A 187 11.08 23.65 -39.10
CA ILE A 187 11.86 23.22 -37.93
C ILE A 187 12.57 21.87 -38.13
N ALA A 188 12.13 21.08 -39.10
CA ALA A 188 12.79 19.82 -39.45
C ALA A 188 14.20 20.09 -39.97
N HIS A 189 15.21 19.62 -39.25
CA HIS A 189 16.62 19.76 -39.61
C HIS A 189 17.22 18.38 -39.99
N PRO A 190 17.10 17.94 -41.26
CA PRO A 190 17.67 16.68 -41.71
C PRO A 190 19.20 16.76 -41.76
N VAL A 191 19.88 15.74 -41.22
CA VAL A 191 21.34 15.64 -41.24
C VAL A 191 21.83 15.45 -42.69
N PRO A 192 22.87 16.18 -43.16
CA PRO A 192 23.39 16.05 -44.53
C PRO A 192 23.87 14.62 -44.84
N LYS A 193 23.53 14.10 -46.02
CA LYS A 193 23.66 12.66 -46.37
C LYS A 193 25.10 12.16 -46.61
N ASP A 194 26.10 13.03 -46.73
CA ASP A 194 27.41 12.66 -47.30
C ASP A 194 28.58 12.53 -46.31
N LYS A 195 28.35 12.49 -44.98
CA LYS A 195 29.43 12.31 -43.99
C LYS A 195 29.29 11.05 -43.10
N HIS A 196 28.72 9.97 -43.65
CA HIS A 196 28.80 8.64 -43.04
C HIS A 196 29.81 7.75 -43.78
N THR A 197 31.10 7.91 -43.52
CA THR A 197 32.08 6.85 -43.79
C THR A 197 33.13 6.77 -42.69
N ALA A 198 32.83 5.98 -41.65
CA ALA A 198 33.70 4.93 -41.11
C ALA A 198 33.04 4.31 -39.87
N SER A 199 32.30 3.21 -40.05
CA SER A 199 32.55 1.94 -39.34
C SER A 199 31.39 0.98 -39.60
N THR A 200 31.72 -0.01 -40.42
CA THR A 200 31.10 -1.32 -40.68
C THR A 200 29.95 -1.82 -39.79
N ALA A 201 28.83 -2.20 -40.42
CA ALA A 201 28.38 -3.60 -40.46
C ALA A 201 27.40 -3.82 -41.63
N ALA A 202 27.72 -4.81 -42.46
CA ALA A 202 27.02 -5.15 -43.69
C ALA A 202 25.68 -5.88 -43.43
N LYS A 203 24.71 -5.53 -44.27
CA LYS A 203 23.34 -6.05 -44.42
C LYS A 203 23.30 -7.52 -44.86
N LEU A 204 22.16 -8.19 -44.60
CA LEU A 204 21.25 -8.86 -45.58
C LEU A 204 20.17 -9.69 -44.81
N PRO A 205 19.00 -10.06 -45.37
CA PRO A 205 18.02 -9.32 -46.17
C PRO A 205 16.59 -9.33 -45.54
N ALA A 206 15.67 -8.63 -46.21
CA ALA A 206 14.33 -8.24 -45.77
C ALA A 206 13.28 -9.35 -45.64
N ARG A 207 12.29 -9.14 -44.75
CA ARG A 207 10.92 -9.66 -44.91
C ARG A 207 9.86 -8.61 -44.58
N ALA A 208 8.72 -8.80 -45.24
CA ALA A 208 7.64 -7.85 -45.53
C ALA A 208 6.93 -7.22 -44.33
N ALA A 209 6.18 -6.16 -44.64
CA ALA A 209 5.42 -5.27 -43.75
C ALA A 209 4.68 -5.97 -42.59
N VAL A 210 4.77 -5.38 -41.39
CA VAL A 210 3.92 -5.71 -40.23
C VAL A 210 3.22 -4.44 -39.75
N PRO A 211 1.89 -4.46 -39.49
CA PRO A 211 1.12 -3.32 -38.98
C PRO A 211 1.56 -2.91 -37.56
N MET A 212 1.26 -1.66 -37.19
CA MET A 212 1.45 -1.17 -35.81
C MET A 212 0.82 -2.12 -34.79
N PRO A 213 1.52 -2.49 -33.69
CA PRO A 213 0.90 -3.31 -32.68
C PRO A 213 -0.07 -2.45 -31.87
N ALA A 214 -1.24 -3.03 -31.58
CA ALA A 214 -2.02 -2.69 -30.40
C ALA A 214 -1.11 -2.68 -29.17
N ALA A 215 -1.50 -1.98 -28.10
CA ALA A 215 -0.86 -2.12 -26.80
C ALA A 215 -0.81 -3.61 -26.42
N THR A 216 0.32 -4.26 -26.66
CA THR A 216 0.60 -5.58 -26.13
C THR A 216 0.95 -5.36 -24.67
N THR A 217 -0.06 -5.57 -23.84
CA THR A 217 0.06 -6.00 -22.46
C THR A 217 0.81 -7.33 -22.41
N THR A 218 2.09 -7.33 -22.73
CA THR A 218 2.99 -8.35 -22.20
C THR A 218 3.50 -7.81 -20.88
N PRO A 219 3.36 -8.55 -19.76
CA PRO A 219 4.03 -8.20 -18.53
C PRO A 219 5.50 -8.01 -18.89
N SER A 220 6.11 -6.95 -18.39
CA SER A 220 7.56 -6.90 -18.41
C SER A 220 8.07 -8.22 -17.81
N ALA A 221 9.02 -8.89 -18.47
CA ALA A 221 9.67 -10.02 -17.83
C ALA A 221 10.15 -9.52 -16.46
N PRO A 222 9.86 -10.23 -15.35
CA PRO A 222 10.27 -9.75 -14.04
C PRO A 222 11.77 -9.44 -14.13
N PRO A 223 12.21 -8.30 -13.59
CA PRO A 223 13.63 -8.00 -13.53
C PRO A 223 14.34 -9.25 -12.97
N PRO A 224 15.53 -9.62 -13.49
CA PRO A 224 16.25 -10.80 -13.00
C PRO A 224 16.26 -10.74 -11.48
N ALA A 225 15.75 -11.79 -10.83
CA ALA A 225 15.53 -11.81 -9.40
C ALA A 225 16.83 -11.42 -8.71
N HIS A 226 16.89 -10.20 -8.18
CA HIS A 226 17.74 -9.93 -7.05
C HIS A 226 17.25 -10.91 -5.99
N VAL A 227 18.08 -11.88 -5.64
CA VAL A 227 17.77 -12.82 -4.56
C VAL A 227 17.85 -12.00 -3.29
N GLU A 228 16.72 -11.39 -2.91
CA GLU A 228 16.59 -10.69 -1.63
C GLU A 228 16.98 -11.67 -0.52
N PRO A 229 17.77 -11.20 0.47
CA PRO A 229 18.13 -12.04 1.58
C PRO A 229 16.85 -12.41 2.36
N ILE A 230 16.77 -13.66 2.83
CA ILE A 230 15.58 -14.14 3.54
C ILE A 230 15.57 -13.55 4.95
N TYR A 231 14.81 -12.46 5.14
CA TYR A 231 14.48 -11.91 6.45
C TYR A 231 13.66 -12.91 7.28
N LYS A 232 13.70 -12.76 8.61
CA LYS A 232 12.96 -13.65 9.52
C LYS A 232 11.49 -13.24 9.64
N ASN A 233 11.22 -11.94 9.76
CA ASN A 233 9.89 -11.38 9.99
C ASN A 233 9.16 -12.10 11.15
N PRO A 234 9.67 -12.02 12.39
CA PRO A 234 8.98 -12.61 13.54
C PRO A 234 7.60 -11.97 13.71
N LEU A 235 6.55 -12.80 13.75
CA LEU A 235 5.16 -12.36 13.85
C LEU A 235 4.64 -12.49 15.29
N ASN A 236 4.39 -13.72 15.74
CA ASN A 236 3.94 -14.01 17.11
C ASN A 236 4.95 -14.89 17.87
N LEU A 237 4.77 -14.95 19.19
CA LEU A 237 5.63 -15.70 20.10
C LEU A 237 4.83 -16.32 21.23
N ALA A 238 5.23 -17.53 21.64
CA ALA A 238 4.60 -18.27 22.71
C ALA A 238 5.64 -18.82 23.69
N LEU A 239 5.35 -18.76 24.98
CA LEU A 239 6.14 -19.43 26.01
C LEU A 239 5.72 -20.90 26.09
N SER A 240 6.71 -21.79 26.23
CA SER A 240 6.45 -23.17 26.64
C SER A 240 5.71 -23.18 27.98
N PRO A 241 4.88 -24.20 28.29
CA PRO A 241 4.11 -24.25 29.53
C PRO A 241 4.96 -24.17 30.81
N ASP A 242 6.23 -24.60 30.76
CA ASP A 242 7.19 -24.50 31.87
C ASP A 242 7.93 -23.14 31.93
N GLY A 243 7.71 -22.26 30.95
CA GLY A 243 8.29 -20.93 30.83
C GLY A 243 9.79 -20.89 30.50
N ARG A 244 10.40 -22.03 30.16
CA ARG A 244 11.85 -22.13 29.90
C ARG A 244 12.23 -21.75 28.48
N GLU A 245 11.33 -21.96 27.53
CA GLU A 245 11.54 -21.65 26.13
C GLU A 245 10.53 -20.61 25.66
N LEU A 246 11.01 -19.68 24.84
CA LEU A 246 10.18 -18.77 24.06
C LEU A 246 10.33 -19.15 22.58
N TRP A 247 9.22 -19.55 21.97
CA TRP A 247 9.16 -19.93 20.55
C TRP A 247 8.65 -18.75 19.75
N VAL A 248 9.27 -18.48 18.59
CA VAL A 248 8.99 -17.32 17.74
C VAL A 248 8.71 -17.77 16.32
N ALA A 249 7.51 -17.49 15.81
CA ALA A 249 7.13 -17.79 14.44
C ALA A 249 7.79 -16.78 13.49
N CYS A 250 8.69 -17.26 12.62
CA CYS A 250 9.41 -16.44 11.64
C CYS A 250 8.72 -16.58 10.28
N GLU A 251 7.76 -15.69 10.01
CA GLU A 251 6.83 -15.75 8.88
C GLU A 251 7.57 -15.91 7.54
N GLN A 252 8.47 -14.99 7.22
CA GLN A 252 9.14 -14.98 5.91
C GLN A 252 10.14 -16.14 5.75
N ALA A 253 10.69 -16.65 6.86
CA ALA A 253 11.68 -17.73 6.84
C ALA A 253 11.07 -19.14 6.81
N GLY A 254 9.78 -19.30 7.12
CA GLY A 254 9.14 -20.62 7.21
C GLY A 254 9.68 -21.46 8.38
N THR A 255 10.03 -20.81 9.49
CA THR A 255 10.72 -21.44 10.63
C THR A 255 10.13 -21.00 11.97
N VAL A 256 10.45 -21.77 13.01
CA VAL A 256 10.29 -21.37 14.41
C VAL A 256 11.67 -21.27 15.04
N ALA A 257 11.98 -20.09 15.62
CA ALA A 257 13.17 -19.88 16.41
C ALA A 257 12.86 -20.11 17.90
N VAL A 258 13.80 -20.72 18.63
CA VAL A 258 13.64 -21.02 20.06
C VAL A 258 14.66 -20.24 20.85
N ILE A 259 14.21 -19.59 21.92
CA ILE A 259 15.01 -18.77 22.82
C ILE A 259 14.93 -19.37 24.22
N ASP A 260 16.08 -19.56 24.87
CA ASP A 260 16.13 -19.88 26.30
C ASP A 260 15.86 -18.62 27.12
N THR A 261 14.85 -18.67 28.00
CA THR A 261 14.36 -17.47 28.72
C THR A 261 15.30 -17.03 29.84
N ALA A 262 16.14 -17.92 30.37
CA ALA A 262 17.08 -17.62 31.43
C ALA A 262 18.32 -16.87 30.92
N THR A 263 18.92 -17.38 29.85
CA THR A 263 20.10 -16.81 29.18
C THR A 263 19.74 -15.70 28.19
N ARG A 264 18.48 -15.68 27.73
CA ARG A 264 17.92 -14.75 26.73
C ARG A 264 18.70 -14.81 25.42
N THR A 265 18.98 -16.03 24.96
CA THR A 265 19.69 -16.31 23.71
C THR A 265 18.89 -17.29 22.87
N LYS A 266 18.89 -17.09 21.55
CA LYS A 266 18.42 -18.09 20.60
C LYS A 266 19.26 -19.36 20.73
N THR A 267 18.62 -20.49 20.94
CA THR A 267 19.27 -21.80 21.10
C THR A 267 19.25 -22.61 19.83
N LEU A 268 18.14 -22.55 19.08
CA LEU A 268 17.96 -23.28 17.82
C LEU A 268 16.88 -22.65 16.94
N GLU A 269 16.75 -23.18 15.73
CA GLU A 269 15.70 -22.84 14.77
C GLU A 269 15.39 -24.09 13.93
N PHE A 270 14.12 -24.35 13.66
CA PHE A 270 13.67 -25.50 12.87
C PHE A 270 12.60 -25.11 11.86
N LYS A 271 12.48 -25.89 10.79
CA LYS A 271 11.54 -25.65 9.68
C LYS A 271 10.14 -26.14 10.03
N VAL A 272 9.15 -25.36 9.60
CA VAL A 272 7.71 -25.69 9.62
C VAL A 272 7.15 -25.48 8.20
N GLY A 273 5.88 -25.14 8.03
CA GLY A 273 5.32 -24.75 6.74
C GLY A 273 5.62 -23.29 6.37
N GLY A 274 5.10 -22.86 5.23
CA GLY A 274 5.21 -21.50 4.69
C GLY A 274 4.40 -20.46 5.47
N GLN A 275 5.02 -19.31 5.74
CA GLN A 275 4.42 -18.19 6.48
C GLN A 275 3.80 -18.63 7.83
N PRO A 276 4.61 -19.16 8.77
CA PRO A 276 4.09 -19.51 10.08
C PRO A 276 3.65 -18.26 10.84
N THR A 277 2.48 -18.32 11.47
CA THR A 277 1.86 -17.15 12.12
C THR A 277 1.79 -17.30 13.64
N GLU A 278 1.07 -18.31 14.15
CA GLU A 278 0.77 -18.49 15.57
C GLU A 278 1.30 -19.82 16.11
N ILE A 279 1.60 -19.88 17.42
CA ILE A 279 2.11 -21.08 18.09
C ILE A 279 1.26 -21.39 19.33
N ALA A 280 0.64 -22.57 19.36
CA ALA A 280 -0.10 -23.05 20.53
C ALA A 280 0.52 -24.32 21.10
N PHE A 281 0.74 -24.35 22.42
CA PHE A 281 1.18 -25.55 23.12
C PHE A 281 -0.02 -26.36 23.63
N GLU A 282 0.11 -27.69 23.59
CA GLU A 282 -0.79 -28.57 24.32
C GLU A 282 -0.57 -28.38 25.85
N PRO A 283 -1.62 -28.52 26.70
CA PRO A 283 -1.49 -28.28 28.14
C PRO A 283 -0.43 -29.14 28.85
N ASP A 284 -0.11 -30.32 28.31
CA ASP A 284 0.93 -31.19 28.87
C ASP A 284 2.35 -30.84 28.41
N GLY A 285 2.49 -29.87 27.49
CA GLY A 285 3.75 -29.36 26.96
C GLY A 285 4.51 -30.32 26.04
N LYS A 286 3.91 -31.44 25.61
CA LYS A 286 4.59 -32.41 24.74
C LYS A 286 4.50 -32.07 23.26
N ARG A 287 3.37 -31.48 22.84
CA ARG A 287 3.14 -31.06 21.46
C ARG A 287 2.92 -29.55 21.38
N ALA A 288 3.32 -28.99 20.24
CA ALA A 288 2.95 -27.64 19.83
C ALA A 288 2.35 -27.67 18.42
N PHE A 289 1.55 -26.66 18.11
CA PHE A 289 0.86 -26.50 16.85
C PHE A 289 1.23 -25.14 16.26
N VAL A 290 1.62 -25.13 14.99
CA VAL A 290 2.04 -23.92 14.27
C VAL A 290 1.19 -23.78 13.02
N SER A 291 0.41 -22.71 12.91
CA SER A 291 -0.35 -22.38 11.69
C SER A 291 0.59 -21.92 10.60
N ASN A 292 0.41 -22.43 9.39
CA ASN A 292 1.20 -22.11 8.20
C ASN A 292 0.28 -21.45 7.17
N ARG A 293 0.27 -20.11 7.15
CA ARG A 293 -0.69 -19.32 6.38
C ARG A 293 -0.61 -19.57 4.88
N LEU A 294 0.60 -19.71 4.33
CA LEU A 294 0.80 -19.89 2.89
C LEU A 294 0.41 -21.30 2.42
N ASP A 295 0.53 -22.28 3.31
CA ASP A 295 0.35 -23.69 3.00
C ASP A 295 -1.06 -24.22 3.35
N ASP A 296 -1.94 -23.37 3.87
CA ASP A 296 -3.29 -23.72 4.31
C ASP A 296 -3.30 -24.95 5.27
N SER A 297 -2.31 -24.99 6.20
CA SER A 297 -2.05 -26.14 7.07
C SER A 297 -1.61 -25.76 8.49
N VAL A 298 -1.57 -26.75 9.39
CA VAL A 298 -0.97 -26.64 10.73
C VAL A 298 0.09 -27.71 10.92
N SER A 299 1.30 -27.33 11.33
CA SER A 299 2.37 -28.26 11.72
C SER A 299 2.20 -28.73 13.16
N VAL A 300 2.30 -30.05 13.40
CA VAL A 300 2.35 -30.67 14.73
C VAL A 300 3.80 -30.90 15.11
N VAL A 301 4.27 -30.28 16.17
CA VAL A 301 5.67 -30.26 16.60
C VAL A 301 5.86 -31.05 17.88
N ASP A 302 6.86 -31.92 17.90
CA ASP A 302 7.37 -32.56 19.12
C ASP A 302 8.24 -31.56 19.87
N VAL A 303 7.80 -31.14 21.07
CA VAL A 303 8.44 -30.04 21.83
C VAL A 303 9.83 -30.43 22.30
N ALA A 304 10.00 -31.67 22.79
CA ALA A 304 11.30 -32.13 23.29
C ALA A 304 12.35 -32.31 22.19
N GLY A 305 11.91 -32.63 20.97
CA GLY A 305 12.78 -32.87 19.81
C GLY A 305 12.88 -31.70 18.82
N HIS A 306 12.12 -30.62 19.03
CA HIS A 306 12.04 -29.43 18.17
C HIS A 306 11.89 -29.75 16.67
N ARG A 307 10.95 -30.65 16.34
CA ARG A 307 10.73 -31.10 14.97
C ARG A 307 9.27 -31.36 14.66
N VAL A 308 8.89 -31.10 13.42
CA VAL A 308 7.56 -31.45 12.90
C VAL A 308 7.41 -32.97 12.85
N THR A 309 6.28 -33.46 13.32
CA THR A 309 5.90 -34.89 13.36
C THR A 309 4.69 -35.21 12.49
N ALA A 310 3.83 -34.23 12.23
CA ALA A 310 2.70 -34.34 11.32
C ALA A 310 2.30 -32.95 10.79
N THR A 311 1.50 -32.94 9.74
CA THR A 311 0.86 -31.73 9.19
C THR A 311 -0.63 -32.01 9.04
N ILE A 312 -1.47 -31.04 9.42
CA ILE A 312 -2.93 -31.10 9.37
C ILE A 312 -3.37 -30.11 8.30
N GLU A 313 -4.09 -30.58 7.28
CA GLU A 313 -4.75 -29.69 6.32
C GLU A 313 -5.96 -29.01 6.99
N VAL A 314 -6.11 -27.70 6.78
CA VAL A 314 -7.19 -26.91 7.37
C VAL A 314 -7.85 -26.04 6.29
N GLY A 315 -8.51 -24.95 6.66
CA GLY A 315 -9.01 -23.98 5.69
C GLY A 315 -7.94 -22.97 5.29
N ASP A 316 -8.35 -22.07 4.41
CA ASP A 316 -7.48 -21.10 3.76
C ASP A 316 -6.93 -20.01 4.71
N GLU A 317 -5.64 -19.69 4.59
CA GLU A 317 -4.91 -18.71 5.40
C GLU A 317 -5.10 -18.88 6.92
N PRO A 318 -4.67 -20.02 7.49
CA PRO A 318 -4.74 -20.22 8.93
C PRO A 318 -3.87 -19.19 9.66
N HIS A 319 -4.47 -18.46 10.60
CA HIS A 319 -3.80 -17.45 11.42
C HIS A 319 -3.72 -17.88 12.89
N GLY A 320 -4.65 -17.45 13.75
CA GLY A 320 -4.66 -17.85 15.16
C GLY A 320 -4.91 -19.35 15.36
N VAL A 321 -4.15 -19.97 16.27
CA VAL A 321 -4.36 -21.33 16.75
C VAL A 321 -4.47 -21.38 18.27
N LEU A 322 -5.38 -22.20 18.80
CA LEU A 322 -5.53 -22.36 20.26
C LEU A 322 -5.98 -23.77 20.62
N VAL A 323 -5.32 -24.35 21.61
CA VAL A 323 -5.71 -25.64 22.22
C VAL A 323 -6.63 -25.36 23.41
N ASP A 324 -7.74 -26.08 23.52
CA ASP A 324 -8.61 -25.96 24.70
C ASP A 324 -7.92 -26.44 25.98
N ARG A 325 -8.46 -26.03 27.13
CA ARG A 325 -7.89 -26.41 28.43
C ARG A 325 -7.84 -27.92 28.67
N ALA A 326 -8.74 -28.67 28.03
CA ALA A 326 -8.83 -30.11 28.17
C ALA A 326 -7.78 -30.86 27.31
N GLY A 327 -7.11 -30.18 26.38
CA GLY A 327 -6.25 -30.82 25.38
C GLY A 327 -7.04 -31.69 24.40
N LYS A 328 -8.33 -31.40 24.20
CA LYS A 328 -9.22 -32.20 23.36
C LYS A 328 -9.28 -31.66 21.93
N TYR A 329 -9.47 -30.35 21.79
CA TYR A 329 -9.59 -29.70 20.50
C TYR A 329 -8.55 -28.62 20.27
N LEU A 330 -8.10 -28.53 19.02
CA LEU A 330 -7.40 -27.39 18.47
C LEU A 330 -8.38 -26.58 17.62
N TYR A 331 -8.44 -25.27 17.85
CA TYR A 331 -9.19 -24.31 17.07
C TYR A 331 -8.23 -23.56 16.15
N VAL A 332 -8.56 -23.48 14.86
CA VAL A 332 -7.72 -22.86 13.83
C VAL A 332 -8.55 -21.85 13.06
N LEU A 333 -8.13 -20.58 13.07
CA LEU A 333 -8.83 -19.48 12.39
C LEU A 333 -8.43 -19.44 10.92
N ASN A 334 -9.38 -19.69 10.02
CA ASN A 334 -9.16 -19.67 8.58
C ASN A 334 -9.59 -18.30 8.03
N THR A 335 -8.60 -17.43 7.81
CA THR A 335 -8.79 -15.98 7.66
C THR A 335 -9.53 -15.62 6.38
N SER A 336 -9.14 -16.18 5.24
CA SER A 336 -9.70 -15.76 3.94
C SER A 336 -11.07 -16.36 3.63
N ILE A 337 -11.54 -17.31 4.44
CA ILE A 337 -12.84 -17.99 4.26
C ILE A 337 -13.75 -17.87 5.50
N ASP A 338 -13.45 -16.92 6.40
CA ASP A 338 -14.32 -16.46 7.48
C ASP A 338 -14.85 -17.57 8.40
N ASN A 339 -14.00 -18.56 8.75
CA ASN A 339 -14.42 -19.68 9.59
C ASN A 339 -13.32 -20.24 10.50
N VAL A 340 -13.69 -21.19 11.36
CA VAL A 340 -12.82 -21.83 12.35
C VAL A 340 -12.89 -23.34 12.19
N SER A 341 -11.76 -23.98 11.89
CA SER A 341 -11.62 -25.44 11.94
C SER A 341 -11.48 -25.89 13.39
N VAL A 342 -12.20 -26.95 13.76
CA VAL A 342 -12.09 -27.62 15.06
C VAL A 342 -11.51 -29.00 14.83
N ILE A 343 -10.29 -29.23 15.30
CA ILE A 343 -9.53 -30.46 15.10
C ILE A 343 -9.53 -31.28 16.38
N ASP A 344 -9.87 -32.56 16.29
CA ASP A 344 -9.69 -33.49 17.42
C ASP A 344 -8.20 -33.84 17.58
N LEU A 345 -7.64 -33.61 18.77
CA LEU A 345 -6.22 -33.76 19.01
C LEU A 345 -5.75 -35.21 19.20
N ALA A 346 -6.67 -36.15 19.41
CA ALA A 346 -6.36 -37.57 19.50
C ALA A 346 -6.25 -38.19 18.10
N THR A 347 -7.09 -37.77 17.15
CA THR A 347 -7.09 -38.28 15.77
C THR A 347 -6.39 -37.38 14.75
N LEU A 348 -6.15 -36.11 15.09
CA LEU A 348 -5.63 -35.05 14.21
C LEU A 348 -6.52 -34.80 12.97
N THR A 349 -7.83 -34.93 13.14
CA THR A 349 -8.80 -34.74 12.05
C THR A 349 -9.78 -33.63 12.38
N GLU A 350 -10.18 -32.85 11.37
CA GLU A 350 -11.25 -31.86 11.53
C GLU A 350 -12.59 -32.54 11.82
N VAL A 351 -13.22 -32.14 12.93
CA VAL A 351 -14.53 -32.64 13.36
C VAL A 351 -15.66 -31.64 13.16
N LYS A 352 -15.34 -30.34 13.07
CA LYS A 352 -16.31 -29.26 12.82
C LYS A 352 -15.66 -28.09 12.10
N ARG A 353 -16.49 -27.35 11.36
CA ARG A 353 -16.18 -26.01 10.84
C ARG A 353 -17.22 -25.02 11.33
N LEU A 354 -16.78 -24.01 12.09
CA LEU A 354 -17.65 -23.00 12.69
C LEU A 354 -17.56 -21.71 11.88
N SER A 355 -18.69 -21.10 11.51
CA SER A 355 -18.66 -19.80 10.85
C SER A 355 -18.17 -18.70 11.82
N ALA A 356 -17.21 -17.88 11.40
CA ALA A 356 -16.76 -16.70 12.14
C ALA A 356 -17.42 -15.43 11.58
N SER A 357 -16.87 -14.25 11.87
CA SER A 357 -17.13 -13.04 11.09
C SER A 357 -16.02 -12.88 10.05
N ARG A 358 -15.93 -11.70 9.42
CA ARG A 358 -14.97 -11.43 8.35
C ARG A 358 -13.52 -11.41 8.86
N SER A 359 -12.65 -12.24 8.31
CA SER A 359 -11.21 -12.31 8.60
C SER A 359 -10.90 -12.55 10.09
N PRO A 360 -11.26 -13.73 10.65
CA PRO A 360 -10.90 -14.08 12.02
C PRO A 360 -9.37 -14.11 12.20
N TRP A 361 -8.86 -13.52 13.28
CA TRP A 361 -7.42 -13.23 13.39
C TRP A 361 -6.75 -13.78 14.64
N ASP A 362 -7.26 -13.45 15.82
CA ASP A 362 -6.74 -13.92 17.11
C ASP A 362 -7.86 -14.49 17.98
N LEU A 363 -7.49 -15.31 18.96
CA LEU A 363 -8.42 -15.99 19.86
C LEU A 363 -7.83 -16.19 21.26
N ALA A 364 -8.65 -15.90 22.27
CA ALA A 364 -8.26 -16.10 23.66
C ALA A 364 -9.26 -16.97 24.43
N LEU A 365 -8.72 -17.92 25.20
CA LEU A 365 -9.46 -18.81 26.08
C LEU A 365 -9.67 -18.16 27.45
N SER A 366 -10.92 -18.20 27.94
CA SER A 366 -11.27 -17.71 29.26
C SER A 366 -10.53 -18.49 30.36
N PRO A 367 -10.21 -17.88 31.52
CA PRO A 367 -9.45 -18.56 32.57
C PRO A 367 -10.15 -19.80 33.14
N ASP A 368 -11.47 -19.93 33.01
CA ASP A 368 -12.22 -21.14 33.39
C ASP A 368 -12.23 -22.23 32.31
N GLY A 369 -11.71 -21.93 31.12
CA GLY A 369 -11.62 -22.84 29.98
C GLY A 369 -12.92 -23.03 29.20
N ARG A 370 -13.99 -22.30 29.52
CA ARG A 370 -15.34 -22.53 28.94
C ARG A 370 -15.65 -21.73 27.68
N THR A 371 -14.93 -20.62 27.48
CA THR A 371 -15.24 -19.67 26.41
C THR A 371 -13.99 -19.31 25.64
N ILE A 372 -14.04 -19.42 24.32
CA ILE A 372 -13.07 -18.80 23.43
C ILE A 372 -13.72 -17.57 22.82
N VAL A 373 -12.99 -16.46 22.75
CA VAL A 373 -13.42 -15.26 22.04
C VAL A 373 -12.47 -15.04 20.88
N VAL A 374 -13.03 -14.85 19.69
CA VAL A 374 -12.30 -14.65 18.43
C VAL A 374 -12.52 -13.22 17.96
N THR A 375 -11.42 -12.53 17.68
CA THR A 375 -11.43 -11.21 17.03
C THR A 375 -11.50 -11.37 15.51
N ASN A 376 -12.13 -10.39 14.86
CA ASN A 376 -12.33 -10.39 13.41
C ASN A 376 -11.89 -9.03 12.86
N VAL A 377 -10.92 -9.06 11.95
CA VAL A 377 -10.19 -7.88 11.48
C VAL A 377 -11.06 -7.01 10.59
N LEU A 378 -11.90 -7.58 9.74
CA LEU A 378 -12.70 -6.78 8.82
C LEU A 378 -14.08 -6.46 9.39
N SER A 379 -14.50 -5.20 9.21
CA SER A 379 -15.85 -4.77 9.57
C SER A 379 -16.89 -5.57 8.79
N ARG A 380 -18.06 -5.76 9.38
CA ARG A 380 -19.24 -6.22 8.65
C ARG A 380 -19.71 -5.14 7.68
N TYR A 381 -20.38 -5.60 6.63
CA TYR A 381 -21.10 -4.69 5.76
C TYR A 381 -22.33 -4.16 6.48
N THR A 382 -22.38 -2.84 6.70
CA THR A 382 -23.49 -2.16 7.36
C THR A 382 -24.40 -1.42 6.39
N GLY A 383 -24.14 -1.47 5.08
CA GLY A 383 -24.86 -0.68 4.08
C GLY A 383 -24.13 0.63 3.75
N ASP A 384 -24.57 1.31 2.69
CA ASP A 384 -23.97 2.57 2.26
C ASP A 384 -24.09 3.65 3.35
N ARG A 385 -22.99 4.37 3.56
CA ARG A 385 -22.83 5.46 4.54
C ARG A 385 -23.21 5.11 5.99
N ASN A 386 -23.08 3.85 6.40
CA ASN A 386 -23.22 3.46 7.80
C ASN A 386 -21.85 3.29 8.48
N PRO A 387 -21.73 3.60 9.78
CA PRO A 387 -20.49 3.38 10.53
C PRO A 387 -20.05 1.92 10.45
N SER A 388 -18.75 1.68 10.62
CA SER A 388 -18.22 0.32 10.71
C SER A 388 -18.82 -0.44 11.89
N LEU A 389 -18.92 -1.75 11.76
CA LEU A 389 -19.44 -2.66 12.78
C LEU A 389 -18.63 -3.95 12.74
N SER A 390 -17.66 -4.07 13.63
CA SER A 390 -16.95 -5.33 13.83
C SER A 390 -17.74 -6.27 14.75
N GLU A 391 -17.26 -7.50 14.87
CA GLU A 391 -17.84 -8.52 15.75
C GLU A 391 -16.75 -9.33 16.45
N LEU A 392 -17.03 -9.72 17.70
CA LEU A 392 -16.36 -10.81 18.38
C LEU A 392 -17.20 -12.09 18.24
N THR A 393 -16.60 -13.17 17.74
CA THR A 393 -17.25 -14.49 17.70
C THR A 393 -16.94 -15.23 19.00
N VAL A 394 -17.97 -15.68 19.71
CA VAL A 394 -17.82 -16.34 21.02
C VAL A 394 -18.15 -17.82 20.88
N ILE A 395 -17.20 -18.68 21.25
CA ILE A 395 -17.28 -20.13 21.13
C ILE A 395 -17.39 -20.76 22.51
N ASP A 396 -18.34 -21.68 22.66
CA ASP A 396 -18.45 -22.59 23.82
C ASP A 396 -17.54 -23.80 23.60
N THR A 397 -16.59 -24.03 24.51
CA THR A 397 -15.56 -25.07 24.34
C THR A 397 -16.06 -26.47 24.65
N GLU A 398 -17.05 -26.62 25.53
CA GLU A 398 -17.62 -27.92 25.91
C GLU A 398 -18.30 -28.56 24.69
N ARG A 399 -19.08 -27.75 23.96
CA ARG A 399 -19.83 -28.19 22.79
C ARG A 399 -19.10 -27.93 21.48
N ALA A 400 -18.05 -27.12 21.45
CA ALA A 400 -17.38 -26.63 20.26
C ALA A 400 -18.40 -26.04 19.27
N VAL A 401 -19.13 -25.01 19.69
CA VAL A 401 -20.13 -24.28 18.88
C VAL A 401 -20.02 -22.78 19.11
N VAL A 402 -20.38 -21.99 18.10
CA VAL A 402 -20.58 -20.54 18.28
C VAL A 402 -21.79 -20.35 19.18
N LYS A 403 -21.58 -19.75 20.36
CA LYS A 403 -22.61 -19.49 21.35
C LYS A 403 -23.18 -18.08 21.25
N ASP A 404 -22.36 -17.13 20.82
CA ASP A 404 -22.74 -15.72 20.74
C ASP A 404 -21.87 -14.95 19.72
N ARG A 405 -22.34 -13.77 19.37
CA ARG A 405 -21.84 -12.88 18.33
C ARG A 405 -22.00 -11.44 18.79
N VAL A 406 -20.92 -10.89 19.35
CA VAL A 406 -20.98 -9.60 20.05
C VAL A 406 -20.53 -8.48 19.12
N ALA A 407 -21.42 -7.50 18.92
CA ALA A 407 -21.15 -6.35 18.06
C ALA A 407 -20.15 -5.37 18.70
N VAL A 408 -19.25 -4.79 17.89
CA VAL A 408 -18.31 -3.73 18.27
C VAL A 408 -18.54 -2.51 17.37
N PRO A 409 -19.39 -1.55 17.78
CA PRO A 409 -19.80 -0.44 16.93
C PRO A 409 -18.68 0.59 16.70
N GLY A 410 -18.53 1.03 15.45
CA GLY A 410 -17.57 2.06 15.04
C GLY A 410 -16.12 1.60 15.05
N ALA A 411 -15.89 0.29 15.10
CA ALA A 411 -14.56 -0.31 15.11
C ALA A 411 -14.27 -1.09 13.82
N ASN A 412 -12.99 -1.33 13.55
CA ASN A 412 -12.44 -2.19 12.50
C ASN A 412 -11.04 -2.66 12.95
N LEU A 413 -10.45 -3.62 12.23
CA LEU A 413 -9.13 -4.22 12.53
C LEU A 413 -9.01 -4.66 13.99
N LEU A 414 -9.95 -5.52 14.43
CA LEU A 414 -9.82 -6.18 15.72
C LEU A 414 -8.75 -7.26 15.59
N GLU A 415 -7.58 -7.04 16.20
CA GLU A 415 -6.46 -7.99 16.17
C GLU A 415 -6.33 -8.70 17.52
N GLY A 416 -5.30 -8.42 18.33
CA GLY A 416 -5.00 -9.19 19.54
C GLY A 416 -6.07 -9.14 20.62
N ILE A 417 -6.18 -10.22 21.38
CA ILE A 417 -7.10 -10.34 22.52
C ILE A 417 -6.48 -11.10 23.70
N ALA A 418 -6.72 -10.61 24.93
CA ALA A 418 -6.29 -11.27 26.15
C ALA A 418 -7.39 -11.27 27.22
N TRP A 419 -7.57 -12.41 27.89
CA TRP A 419 -8.44 -12.51 29.05
C TRP A 419 -7.75 -11.99 30.30
N HIS A 420 -8.48 -11.19 31.08
CA HIS A 420 -8.02 -10.83 32.41
C HIS A 420 -8.03 -12.08 33.31
N PRO A 421 -7.01 -12.32 34.16
CA PRO A 421 -6.90 -13.53 34.98
C PRO A 421 -8.10 -13.82 35.90
N SER A 422 -8.88 -12.79 36.27
CA SER A 422 -10.11 -12.98 37.07
C SER A 422 -11.27 -13.62 36.28
N GLY A 423 -11.19 -13.67 34.95
CA GLY A 423 -12.26 -14.14 34.06
C GLY A 423 -13.44 -13.18 33.92
N GLN A 424 -13.36 -11.97 34.48
CA GLN A 424 -14.47 -11.01 34.46
C GLN A 424 -14.60 -10.23 33.14
N TYR A 425 -13.52 -10.15 32.37
CA TYR A 425 -13.51 -9.47 31.07
C TYR A 425 -12.30 -9.91 30.22
N ALA A 426 -12.41 -9.70 28.92
CA ALA A 426 -11.31 -9.74 27.97
C ALA A 426 -11.02 -8.32 27.43
N VAL A 427 -9.77 -8.07 27.06
CA VAL A 427 -9.32 -6.84 26.42
C VAL A 427 -8.87 -7.19 25.01
N PHE A 428 -9.29 -6.43 24.01
CA PHE A 428 -8.89 -6.64 22.62
C PHE A 428 -8.45 -5.31 21.99
N THR A 429 -7.57 -5.37 21.00
CA THR A 429 -7.14 -4.19 20.26
C THR A 429 -8.14 -3.83 19.17
N GLU A 430 -8.26 -2.53 18.88
CA GLU A 430 -9.17 -2.05 17.84
C GLU A 430 -8.68 -0.76 17.19
N LEU A 431 -9.12 -0.55 15.96
CA LEU A 431 -9.14 0.76 15.32
C LEU A 431 -10.57 1.26 15.23
N ARG A 432 -10.71 2.58 15.17
CA ARG A 432 -11.97 3.28 14.96
C ARG A 432 -11.80 4.26 13.80
N SER A 433 -12.12 3.80 12.60
CA SER A 433 -12.01 4.57 11.36
C SER A 433 -13.27 5.39 11.11
N LYS A 434 -13.11 6.69 10.79
CA LYS A 434 -14.21 7.62 10.50
C LYS A 434 -14.33 7.77 8.99
N ASN A 435 -14.49 6.64 8.32
CA ASN A 435 -14.47 6.51 6.86
C ASN A 435 -15.60 7.32 6.16
N LEU A 436 -16.69 7.61 6.89
CA LEU A 436 -17.80 8.45 6.43
C LEU A 436 -17.54 9.96 6.50
N VAL A 437 -16.51 10.37 7.23
CA VAL A 437 -16.18 11.77 7.42
C VAL A 437 -15.05 12.12 6.46
N PRO A 438 -15.15 13.22 5.70
CA PRO A 438 -14.07 13.62 4.82
C PRO A 438 -12.77 13.87 5.60
N MET A 439 -11.64 13.41 5.05
CA MET A 439 -10.28 13.64 5.57
C MET A 439 -9.81 15.10 5.35
N THR A 440 -10.65 16.05 5.73
CA THR A 440 -10.42 17.50 5.65
C THR A 440 -9.69 18.03 6.88
N ARG A 441 -9.74 17.29 8.00
CA ARG A 441 -9.03 17.57 9.25
C ARG A 441 -8.41 16.26 9.73
N ILE A 442 -7.24 16.35 10.37
CA ILE A 442 -6.55 15.19 10.98
C ILE A 442 -6.41 15.33 12.50
N ASN A 443 -6.66 16.54 13.04
CA ASN A 443 -6.64 16.82 14.48
C ASN A 443 -7.75 16.04 15.22
N HIS A 444 -7.49 15.69 16.48
CA HIS A 444 -8.46 15.07 17.39
C HIS A 444 -9.00 13.72 16.91
N GLY A 445 -8.19 12.93 16.20
CA GLY A 445 -8.61 11.57 15.82
C GLY A 445 -9.64 11.52 14.69
N TRP A 446 -9.71 12.57 13.86
CA TRP A 446 -10.76 12.77 12.85
C TRP A 446 -10.75 11.74 11.71
N THR A 447 -9.60 11.10 11.45
CA THR A 447 -9.49 10.05 10.44
C THR A 447 -9.60 8.66 11.09
N ILE A 448 -8.58 8.28 11.84
CA ILE A 448 -8.47 6.99 12.51
C ILE A 448 -8.06 7.28 13.96
N THR A 449 -8.70 6.58 14.90
CA THR A 449 -8.20 6.47 16.27
C THR A 449 -7.98 5.02 16.62
N ASN A 450 -7.17 4.78 17.63
CA ASN A 450 -6.64 3.48 17.98
C ASN A 450 -6.89 3.25 19.47
N GLY A 451 -7.31 2.05 19.83
CA GLY A 451 -7.81 1.81 21.18
C GLY A 451 -7.85 0.35 21.59
N LEU A 452 -8.59 0.15 22.67
CA LEU A 452 -8.92 -1.12 23.26
C LEU A 452 -10.42 -1.22 23.45
N GLY A 453 -10.96 -2.40 23.15
CA GLY A 453 -12.27 -2.82 23.60
C GLY A 453 -12.18 -3.72 24.83
N ILE A 454 -13.22 -3.68 25.65
CA ILE A 454 -13.37 -4.49 26.86
C ILE A 454 -14.67 -5.29 26.72
N LEU A 455 -14.54 -6.61 26.53
CA LEU A 455 -15.66 -7.53 26.57
C LEU A 455 -15.87 -7.99 28.01
N TRP A 456 -16.95 -7.55 28.64
CA TRP A 456 -17.33 -7.97 29.99
C TRP A 456 -17.99 -9.35 29.99
N ALA A 457 -17.92 -10.06 31.12
CA ALA A 457 -18.53 -11.38 31.28
C ALA A 457 -20.06 -11.41 31.09
N ASP A 458 -20.73 -10.24 31.19
CA ASP A 458 -22.16 -10.08 30.92
C ASP A 458 -22.47 -9.85 29.43
N GLY A 459 -21.46 -9.83 28.55
CA GLY A 459 -21.58 -9.61 27.11
C GLY A 459 -21.51 -8.13 26.69
N ARG A 460 -21.41 -7.18 27.64
CA ARG A 460 -21.23 -5.76 27.31
C ARG A 460 -19.86 -5.53 26.67
N VAL A 461 -19.81 -4.63 25.70
CA VAL A 461 -18.55 -4.08 25.16
C VAL A 461 -18.45 -2.60 25.50
N ASP A 462 -17.37 -2.21 26.16
CA ASP A 462 -16.96 -0.81 26.31
C ASP A 462 -15.67 -0.57 25.50
N GLN A 463 -15.44 0.66 25.03
CA GLN A 463 -14.29 1.01 24.19
C GLN A 463 -13.56 2.23 24.75
N ALA A 464 -12.23 2.25 24.66
CA ALA A 464 -11.40 3.35 25.14
C ALA A 464 -10.11 3.48 24.29
N LEU A 465 -9.67 4.71 24.03
CA LEU A 465 -8.54 4.95 23.14
C LEU A 465 -7.17 4.67 23.80
N LEU A 466 -6.14 4.56 22.97
CA LEU A 466 -4.72 4.62 23.35
C LEU A 466 -4.05 5.90 22.82
N ASP A 467 -4.72 6.62 21.93
CA ASP A 467 -4.25 7.89 21.37
C ASP A 467 -4.26 9.02 22.39
N GLN A 468 -3.17 9.76 22.49
CA GLN A 468 -3.13 11.02 23.23
C GLN A 468 -3.27 12.22 22.29
N ASN A 469 -3.62 13.37 22.86
CA ASN A 469 -3.82 14.61 22.11
C ASN A 469 -2.60 14.99 21.27
N ASP A 470 -1.40 14.84 21.80
CA ASP A 470 -0.13 15.23 21.17
C ASP A 470 0.47 14.14 20.29
N LEU A 471 0.24 12.87 20.62
CA LEU A 471 0.80 11.71 19.92
C LEU A 471 -0.17 10.53 19.92
N CYS A 472 -0.57 10.07 18.75
CA CYS A 472 -1.46 8.91 18.57
C CYS A 472 -0.74 7.59 18.84
N PHE A 473 -1.43 6.45 18.89
CA PHE A 473 -0.90 5.09 19.07
C PHE A 473 -1.41 4.16 17.94
N PRO A 474 -0.90 4.33 16.71
CA PRO A 474 -1.43 3.68 15.51
C PRO A 474 -1.26 2.16 15.55
N ASP A 475 -2.19 1.43 14.95
CA ASP A 475 -2.10 -0.01 14.69
C ASP A 475 -1.75 -0.84 15.95
N PRO A 476 -2.64 -0.85 16.96
CA PRO A 476 -2.52 -1.75 18.10
C PRO A 476 -2.73 -3.19 17.65
N THR A 477 -1.68 -4.00 17.65
CA THR A 477 -1.70 -5.33 17.02
C THR A 477 -1.92 -6.47 18.00
N ASP A 478 -1.29 -6.40 19.17
CA ASP A 478 -1.38 -7.45 20.18
C ASP A 478 -1.53 -6.85 21.58
N VAL A 479 -2.13 -7.62 22.50
CA VAL A 479 -2.30 -7.27 23.91
C VAL A 479 -2.03 -8.47 24.81
N VAL A 480 -1.19 -8.30 25.84
CA VAL A 480 -0.98 -9.29 26.91
C VAL A 480 -1.19 -8.68 28.28
N ILE A 481 -1.74 -9.47 29.21
CA ILE A 481 -2.03 -9.05 30.57
C ILE A 481 -1.04 -9.73 31.53
N THR A 482 -0.51 -8.98 32.49
CA THR A 482 0.38 -9.55 33.52
C THR A 482 -0.35 -10.62 34.33
N PRO A 483 0.34 -11.67 34.83
CA PRO A 483 -0.29 -12.74 35.61
C PRO A 483 -1.08 -12.26 36.84
N ASP A 484 -0.69 -11.11 37.42
CA ASP A 484 -1.39 -10.48 38.54
C ASP A 484 -2.60 -9.61 38.14
N GLY A 485 -2.89 -9.50 36.84
CA GLY A 485 -4.02 -8.78 36.27
C GLY A 485 -3.90 -7.25 36.32
N LYS A 486 -2.77 -6.68 36.77
CA LYS A 486 -2.68 -5.23 36.98
C LYS A 486 -2.41 -4.44 35.72
N LEU A 487 -1.54 -4.95 34.85
CA LEU A 487 -1.09 -4.24 33.66
C LEU A 487 -1.48 -5.00 32.40
N ALA A 488 -1.84 -4.25 31.36
CA ALA A 488 -1.83 -4.73 29.99
C ALA A 488 -0.73 -4.04 29.19
N PHE A 489 -0.05 -4.80 28.35
CA PHE A 489 0.90 -4.31 27.36
C PHE A 489 0.30 -4.43 25.99
N VAL A 490 0.37 -3.36 25.19
CA VAL A 490 -0.21 -3.31 23.84
C VAL A 490 0.88 -2.89 22.86
N SER A 491 1.10 -3.64 21.77
CA SER A 491 2.10 -3.28 20.75
C SER A 491 1.50 -2.33 19.70
N SER A 492 2.29 -1.36 19.24
CA SER A 492 1.94 -0.49 18.10
C SER A 492 2.90 -0.74 16.94
N SER A 493 2.42 -1.46 15.91
CA SER A 493 3.26 -1.89 14.79
C SER A 493 3.73 -0.76 13.89
N SER A 494 3.11 0.43 13.97
CA SER A 494 3.53 1.58 13.16
C SER A 494 4.18 2.72 13.92
N SER A 495 4.39 2.58 15.22
CA SER A 495 5.08 3.61 16.02
C SER A 495 6.16 3.11 16.96
N ASP A 496 6.58 1.86 16.80
CA ASP A 496 7.76 1.26 17.43
C ASP A 496 7.76 1.38 18.96
N ARG A 497 6.60 1.14 19.57
CA ARG A 497 6.42 1.21 21.03
C ARG A 497 5.36 0.25 21.54
N VAL A 498 5.42 0.02 22.84
CA VAL A 498 4.41 -0.70 23.62
C VAL A 498 3.74 0.26 24.60
N ALA A 499 2.40 0.32 24.60
CA ALA A 499 1.65 1.04 25.63
C ALA A 499 1.55 0.18 26.90
N VAL A 500 1.65 0.82 28.06
CA VAL A 500 1.47 0.20 29.37
C VAL A 500 0.18 0.73 29.98
N VAL A 501 -0.81 -0.13 30.13
CA VAL A 501 -2.16 0.21 30.58
C VAL A 501 -2.39 -0.34 31.99
N ASP A 502 -2.74 0.53 32.93
CA ASP A 502 -3.23 0.14 34.25
C ASP A 502 -4.71 -0.27 34.14
N LEU A 503 -4.95 -1.58 34.20
CA LEU A 503 -6.28 -2.16 34.02
C LEU A 503 -7.23 -1.78 35.16
N GLY A 504 -6.71 -1.58 36.37
CA GLY A 504 -7.51 -1.12 37.49
C GLY A 504 -8.03 0.30 37.28
N LYS A 505 -7.20 1.20 36.72
CA LYS A 505 -7.62 2.57 36.39
C LYS A 505 -8.61 2.58 35.22
N LEU A 506 -8.33 1.84 34.15
CA LEU A 506 -9.20 1.75 32.98
C LEU A 506 -10.60 1.23 33.37
N THR A 507 -10.66 0.11 34.08
CA THR A 507 -11.96 -0.49 34.48
C THR A 507 -12.74 0.39 35.44
N ARG A 508 -12.08 1.04 36.42
CA ARG A 508 -12.76 2.01 37.30
C ARG A 508 -13.33 3.20 36.53
N LEU A 509 -12.59 3.73 35.56
CA LEU A 509 -13.04 4.81 34.69
C LEU A 509 -14.31 4.40 33.94
N LEU A 510 -14.31 3.21 33.33
CA LEU A 510 -15.46 2.70 32.58
C LEU A 510 -16.66 2.40 33.51
N GLN A 511 -16.44 1.77 34.65
CA GLN A 511 -17.51 1.42 35.60
C GLN A 511 -18.15 2.65 36.26
N ALA A 512 -17.39 3.73 36.45
CA ALA A 512 -17.91 4.99 36.99
C ALA A 512 -18.68 5.81 35.94
N ALA A 513 -18.44 5.58 34.66
CA ALA A 513 -19.07 6.31 33.57
C ALA A 513 -20.54 5.91 33.37
N THR A 514 -21.35 6.86 32.95
CA THR A 514 -22.74 6.62 32.52
C THR A 514 -22.77 5.83 31.20
N PRO A 515 -23.89 5.16 30.86
CA PRO A 515 -24.04 4.51 29.56
C PRO A 515 -23.74 5.44 28.37
N GLU A 516 -24.26 6.68 28.41
CA GLU A 516 -24.00 7.72 27.40
C GLU A 516 -22.51 8.01 27.22
N GLU A 517 -21.78 8.17 28.33
CA GLU A 517 -20.34 8.42 28.28
C GLU A 517 -19.57 7.24 27.69
N ARG A 518 -19.94 6.01 28.05
CA ARG A 518 -19.30 4.80 27.53
C ARG A 518 -19.59 4.58 26.04
N GLU A 519 -20.76 4.97 25.56
CA GLU A 519 -21.15 4.76 24.17
C GLU A 519 -20.65 5.88 23.24
N HIS A 520 -20.69 7.13 23.68
CA HIS A 520 -20.52 8.28 22.78
C HIS A 520 -19.31 9.16 23.11
N VAL A 521 -18.84 9.17 24.36
CA VAL A 521 -17.75 10.07 24.80
C VAL A 521 -16.41 9.34 24.83
N ILE A 522 -16.27 8.35 25.71
CA ILE A 522 -15.00 7.66 26.01
C ILE A 522 -14.38 7.01 24.76
N PRO A 523 -15.14 6.34 23.87
CA PRO A 523 -14.57 5.70 22.68
C PRO A 523 -13.93 6.67 21.69
N ASN A 524 -14.14 7.98 21.84
CA ASN A 524 -13.60 9.00 20.95
C ASN A 524 -12.76 10.06 21.69
N HIS A 525 -12.50 9.89 22.99
CA HIS A 525 -11.89 10.93 23.82
C HIS A 525 -10.38 10.77 23.99
N THR A 526 -9.59 11.51 23.20
CA THR A 526 -8.11 11.48 23.17
C THR A 526 -7.40 12.02 24.42
N GLY A 527 -8.13 12.61 25.37
CA GLY A 527 -7.58 13.01 26.68
C GLY A 527 -7.75 11.98 27.81
N LYS A 528 -8.64 10.99 27.66
CA LYS A 528 -8.92 9.98 28.69
C LYS A 528 -7.77 8.99 28.88
N PRO A 529 -6.98 8.64 27.84
CA PRO A 529 -5.86 7.70 28.00
C PRO A 529 -4.81 8.16 29.02
N ALA A 530 -4.65 9.47 29.26
CA ALA A 530 -3.75 9.98 30.30
C ALA A 530 -4.12 9.50 31.73
N GLU A 531 -5.35 9.01 31.95
CA GLU A 531 -5.78 8.47 33.24
C GLU A 531 -5.32 7.02 33.47
N TYR A 532 -5.13 6.20 32.42
CA TYR A 532 -4.85 4.76 32.54
C TYR A 532 -3.63 4.27 31.75
N VAL A 533 -3.16 4.98 30.73
CA VAL A 533 -1.88 4.69 30.08
C VAL A 533 -0.77 5.32 30.91
N ILE A 534 0.05 4.49 31.54
CA ILE A 534 1.07 4.94 32.50
C ILE A 534 2.45 5.11 31.87
N ALA A 535 2.71 4.47 30.73
CA ALA A 535 3.96 4.62 29.98
C ALA A 535 3.79 4.19 28.52
N TYR A 536 4.70 4.67 27.67
CA TYR A 536 4.99 4.07 26.37
C TYR A 536 6.46 3.66 26.36
N ILE A 537 6.73 2.39 26.08
CA ILE A 537 8.07 1.81 26.05
C ILE A 537 8.54 1.78 24.60
N PRO A 538 9.58 2.53 24.21
CA PRO A 538 10.17 2.40 22.88
C PRO A 538 10.74 0.99 22.69
N VAL A 539 10.45 0.39 21.54
CA VAL A 539 10.95 -0.94 21.16
C VAL A 539 11.46 -0.91 19.71
N ASN A 540 11.90 -2.06 19.21
CA ASN A 540 12.38 -2.20 17.84
C ASN A 540 11.24 -2.16 16.80
N THR A 541 11.64 -2.07 15.53
CA THR A 541 10.80 -1.70 14.39
C THR A 541 9.65 -2.68 14.17
N THR A 542 8.44 -2.15 14.06
CA THR A 542 7.21 -2.91 13.82
C THR A 542 6.99 -4.02 14.85
N PRO A 543 6.75 -3.66 16.13
CA PRO A 543 6.41 -4.64 17.15
C PRO A 543 5.07 -5.30 16.81
N ARG A 544 5.01 -6.64 16.86
CA ARG A 544 3.82 -7.45 16.58
C ARG A 544 3.39 -8.21 17.84
N GLY A 545 3.57 -9.52 17.89
CA GLY A 545 3.21 -10.34 19.04
C GLY A 545 3.97 -9.97 20.31
N LEU A 546 3.36 -10.30 21.44
CA LEU A 546 3.82 -10.06 22.80
C LEU A 546 3.73 -11.36 23.61
N ALA A 547 4.67 -11.57 24.54
CA ALA A 547 4.52 -12.61 25.57
C ALA A 547 5.04 -12.12 26.92
N CYS A 548 4.26 -12.33 27.98
CA CYS A 548 4.69 -12.02 29.34
C CYS A 548 5.17 -13.29 30.04
N SER A 549 6.29 -13.20 30.76
CA SER A 549 6.80 -14.31 31.56
C SER A 549 5.79 -14.72 32.64
N THR A 550 5.86 -15.99 33.05
CA THR A 550 4.92 -16.58 34.03
C THR A 550 4.97 -15.90 35.40
N ASP A 551 6.10 -15.29 35.76
CA ASP A 551 6.29 -14.49 36.96
C ASP A 551 5.90 -13.00 36.79
N GLY A 552 5.53 -12.58 35.57
CA GLY A 552 5.18 -11.21 35.23
C GLY A 552 6.34 -10.21 35.24
N SER A 553 7.59 -10.66 35.36
CA SER A 553 8.75 -9.77 35.47
C SER A 553 9.30 -9.28 34.12
N THR A 554 9.04 -10.04 33.06
CA THR A 554 9.63 -9.84 31.73
C THR A 554 8.55 -9.84 30.66
N LEU A 555 8.64 -8.91 29.72
CA LEU A 555 7.84 -8.88 28.50
C LEU A 555 8.76 -9.10 27.30
N TYR A 556 8.35 -9.95 26.37
CA TYR A 556 9.00 -10.20 25.09
C TYR A 556 8.15 -9.61 23.98
N VAL A 557 8.80 -8.98 23.00
CA VAL A 557 8.15 -8.29 21.88
C VAL A 557 8.79 -8.71 20.56
N ALA A 558 8.05 -9.37 19.67
CA ALA A 558 8.51 -9.67 18.31
C ALA A 558 8.64 -8.36 17.53
N SER A 559 9.82 -8.09 16.98
CA SER A 559 10.10 -6.89 16.19
C SER A 559 10.30 -7.28 14.73
N LYS A 560 9.21 -7.23 13.95
CA LYS A 560 9.09 -7.86 12.62
C LYS A 560 10.20 -7.40 11.67
N LEU A 561 10.38 -6.08 11.53
CA LEU A 561 11.30 -5.52 10.54
C LEU A 561 12.76 -5.43 10.99
N ASP A 562 13.04 -5.98 12.18
CA ASP A 562 14.33 -5.98 12.85
C ASP A 562 14.86 -7.40 13.12
N ASP A 563 14.14 -8.44 12.70
CA ASP A 563 14.47 -9.86 12.88
C ASP A 563 14.97 -10.18 14.30
N SER A 564 14.24 -9.66 15.29
CA SER A 564 14.65 -9.74 16.69
C SER A 564 13.49 -9.76 17.65
N VAL A 565 13.78 -10.13 18.90
CA VAL A 565 12.87 -10.01 20.04
C VAL A 565 13.41 -8.95 21.00
N THR A 566 12.59 -7.95 21.31
CA THR A 566 12.90 -6.98 22.37
C THR A 566 12.47 -7.55 23.71
N VAL A 567 13.37 -7.50 24.70
CA VAL A 567 13.10 -7.88 26.09
C VAL A 567 12.90 -6.60 26.90
N VAL A 568 11.76 -6.53 27.58
CA VAL A 568 11.34 -5.42 28.43
C VAL A 568 11.30 -5.89 29.88
N ASP A 569 11.90 -5.12 30.78
CA ASP A 569 11.74 -5.30 32.22
C ASP A 569 10.44 -4.62 32.66
N VAL A 570 9.50 -5.40 33.19
CA VAL A 570 8.15 -4.93 33.54
C VAL A 570 8.17 -3.97 34.72
N ARG A 571 9.14 -4.09 35.63
CA ARG A 571 9.24 -3.19 36.78
C ARG A 571 9.84 -1.85 36.40
N ALA A 572 10.87 -1.87 35.54
CA ALA A 572 11.53 -0.67 35.04
C ALA A 572 10.74 0.02 33.91
N LEU A 573 9.79 -0.68 33.28
CA LEU A 573 9.05 -0.23 32.11
C LEU A 573 10.00 0.24 30.99
N ALA A 574 11.02 -0.56 30.72
CA ALA A 574 12.07 -0.22 29.78
C ALA A 574 12.54 -1.45 29.00
N ALA A 575 12.87 -1.25 27.71
CA ALA A 575 13.61 -2.23 26.94
C ALA A 575 15.02 -2.39 27.52
N VAL A 576 15.40 -3.62 27.86
CA VAL A 576 16.67 -3.94 28.53
C VAL A 576 17.59 -4.80 27.68
N ARG A 577 17.07 -5.48 26.65
CA ARG A 577 17.87 -6.32 25.75
C ARG A 577 17.19 -6.51 24.40
N ARG A 578 17.99 -6.68 23.35
CA ARG A 578 17.56 -7.18 22.03
C ARG A 578 18.16 -8.56 21.80
N ILE A 579 17.35 -9.52 21.37
CA ILE A 579 17.77 -10.87 21.00
C ILE A 579 17.65 -10.96 19.48
N THR A 580 18.78 -11.09 18.77
CA THR A 580 18.78 -11.31 17.31
C THR A 580 18.28 -12.73 16.98
N LEU A 581 17.58 -12.87 15.86
CA LEU A 581 17.12 -14.15 15.32
C LEU A 581 17.98 -14.66 14.16
N ASP A 582 19.17 -14.09 13.97
CA ASP A 582 20.10 -14.38 12.85
C ASP A 582 19.52 -14.05 11.48
N GLY A 583 18.74 -12.96 11.40
CA GLY A 583 18.33 -12.36 10.14
C GLY A 583 19.48 -11.64 9.43
N PRO A 584 19.31 -11.28 8.14
CA PRO A 584 20.29 -10.52 7.38
C PRO A 584 20.62 -9.18 8.06
N ALA A 585 21.90 -8.83 8.14
CA ALA A 585 22.34 -7.54 8.67
C ALA A 585 22.15 -6.39 7.66
N GLU A 586 22.10 -6.71 6.37
CA GLU A 586 21.88 -5.76 5.30
C GLU A 586 20.43 -5.28 5.29
N VAL A 587 20.22 -3.97 5.12
CA VAL A 587 18.91 -3.35 4.92
C VAL A 587 18.81 -2.95 3.45
N THR A 588 18.20 -3.81 2.64
CA THR A 588 18.02 -3.63 1.20
C THR A 588 17.08 -2.46 0.88
N VAL A 589 17.05 -2.02 -0.38
CA VAL A 589 16.07 -1.03 -0.90
C VAL A 589 14.65 -1.45 -0.54
N HIS A 590 14.31 -2.71 -0.86
CA HIS A 590 13.03 -3.32 -0.54
C HIS A 590 12.72 -3.24 0.96
N ARG A 591 13.66 -3.62 1.84
CA ARG A 591 13.47 -3.56 3.30
C ARG A 591 13.31 -2.14 3.84
N ARG A 592 13.98 -1.14 3.24
CA ARG A 592 13.75 0.28 3.58
C ARG A 592 12.34 0.72 3.17
N GLY A 593 11.88 0.32 2.00
CA GLY A 593 10.52 0.56 1.53
C GLY A 593 9.45 -0.06 2.44
N GLU A 594 9.63 -1.31 2.84
CA GLU A 594 8.77 -2.01 3.80
C GLU A 594 8.69 -1.26 5.14
N ARG A 595 9.84 -0.79 5.66
CA ARG A 595 9.87 0.03 6.89
C ARG A 595 9.10 1.33 6.75
N LEU A 596 9.17 1.98 5.59
CA LEU A 596 8.39 3.20 5.33
C LEU A 596 6.89 2.91 5.26
N PHE A 597 6.51 1.78 4.65
CA PHE A 597 5.11 1.35 4.55
C PHE A 597 4.46 1.14 5.92
N HIS A 598 5.21 0.54 6.85
CA HIS A 598 4.78 0.33 8.24
C HIS A 598 5.05 1.52 9.16
N SER A 599 5.52 2.68 8.68
CA SER A 599 5.85 3.79 9.58
C SER A 599 4.78 4.87 9.60
N ALA A 600 4.25 5.17 10.79
CA ALA A 600 3.35 6.32 10.98
C ALA A 600 4.09 7.66 11.05
N ASN A 601 5.42 7.69 10.90
CA ASN A 601 6.21 8.93 10.94
C ASN A 601 5.80 9.94 9.87
N VAL A 602 5.23 9.45 8.77
CA VAL A 602 4.74 10.29 7.67
C VAL A 602 3.30 10.76 7.85
N ALA A 603 2.68 10.53 9.01
CA ALA A 603 1.36 11.05 9.34
C ALA A 603 1.43 12.09 10.46
N PHE A 604 0.58 13.12 10.36
CA PHE A 604 0.43 14.11 11.43
C PHE A 604 0.14 13.43 12.77
N ARG A 605 0.94 13.75 13.80
CA ARG A 605 0.91 13.12 15.14
C ARG A 605 1.01 11.58 15.15
N ARG A 606 1.52 11.00 14.06
CA ARG A 606 1.64 9.54 13.86
C ARG A 606 0.31 8.81 13.98
N GLN A 607 -0.76 9.34 13.39
CA GLN A 607 -2.11 8.78 13.56
C GLN A 607 -2.33 7.41 12.90
N PHE A 608 -1.64 7.15 11.78
CA PHE A 608 -1.73 5.92 10.98
C PHE A 608 -0.52 5.83 10.03
N SER A 609 -0.33 4.69 9.37
CA SER A 609 0.67 4.45 8.32
C SER A 609 0.00 3.94 7.04
N CYS A 610 0.78 3.57 6.01
CA CYS A 610 0.22 2.89 4.84
C CYS A 610 -0.37 1.53 5.24
N SER A 611 0.28 0.80 6.16
CA SER A 611 -0.20 -0.50 6.62
C SER A 611 -1.49 -0.43 7.43
N THR A 612 -1.86 0.73 7.97
CA THR A 612 -3.15 0.92 8.68
C THR A 612 -4.34 0.69 7.75
N CYS A 613 -4.36 1.38 6.60
CA CYS A 613 -5.41 1.18 5.61
C CYS A 613 -5.12 -0.07 4.77
N HIS A 614 -3.86 -0.46 4.63
CA HIS A 614 -3.46 -1.62 3.84
C HIS A 614 -2.80 -2.72 4.69
N PRO A 615 -3.54 -3.38 5.59
CA PRO A 615 -3.01 -4.48 6.39
C PRO A 615 -2.54 -5.61 5.44
N ASP A 616 -1.33 -6.13 5.64
CA ASP A 616 -0.67 -7.10 4.75
C ASP A 616 -0.65 -6.72 3.26
N GLY A 617 -0.56 -5.42 2.97
CA GLY A 617 -0.62 -4.89 1.61
C GLY A 617 -1.98 -5.04 0.94
N HIS A 618 -3.03 -5.32 1.73
CA HIS A 618 -4.38 -5.61 1.26
C HIS A 618 -5.38 -4.52 1.62
N ILE A 619 -6.66 -4.87 1.79
CA ILE A 619 -7.75 -3.93 2.05
C ILE A 619 -8.22 -4.05 3.50
N ASP A 620 -8.61 -2.92 4.08
CA ASP A 620 -9.31 -2.85 5.37
C ASP A 620 -10.84 -3.00 5.24
N ASN A 621 -11.35 -3.24 4.02
CA ASN A 621 -12.76 -3.43 3.68
C ASN A 621 -13.62 -2.20 4.05
N LEU A 622 -13.03 -0.99 3.97
CA LEU A 622 -13.73 0.29 4.14
C LEU A 622 -13.68 1.16 2.88
N ALA A 623 -14.78 1.87 2.62
CA ALA A 623 -14.83 2.94 1.63
C ALA A 623 -14.60 4.30 2.31
N TYR A 624 -13.76 5.13 1.70
CA TYR A 624 -13.27 6.39 2.25
C TYR A 624 -13.74 7.62 1.47
N SER A 625 -14.08 8.69 2.19
CA SER A 625 -14.30 10.02 1.60
C SER A 625 -13.00 10.84 1.60
N ILE A 626 -12.10 10.54 0.66
CA ILE A 626 -10.75 11.14 0.57
C ILE A 626 -10.55 12.05 -0.65
N GLU A 627 -11.60 12.31 -1.42
CA GLU A 627 -11.52 13.05 -2.67
C GLU A 627 -11.62 14.58 -2.52
N ASP A 628 -11.27 15.29 -3.61
CA ASP A 628 -11.21 16.75 -3.62
C ASP A 628 -12.53 17.44 -3.19
N SER A 629 -12.41 18.70 -2.77
CA SER A 629 -13.38 19.81 -2.51
C SER A 629 -14.86 19.56 -2.18
N GLY A 630 -15.51 18.50 -2.68
CA GLY A 630 -16.86 18.08 -2.36
C GLY A 630 -16.89 17.06 -1.22
N VAL A 631 -17.29 17.51 -0.03
CA VAL A 631 -17.53 16.66 1.14
C VAL A 631 -18.48 15.51 0.80
N GLY A 632 -18.01 14.26 0.93
CA GLY A 632 -18.82 13.06 0.69
C GLY A 632 -19.02 12.67 -0.78
N MET A 633 -18.33 13.32 -1.71
CA MET A 633 -18.36 12.98 -3.15
C MET A 633 -17.27 11.96 -3.49
N ASN A 634 -17.52 11.12 -4.50
CA ASN A 634 -16.61 10.08 -4.98
C ASN A 634 -16.05 9.20 -3.85
N PRO A 635 -16.90 8.52 -3.04
CA PRO A 635 -16.40 7.56 -2.08
C PRO A 635 -15.53 6.52 -2.80
N VAL A 636 -14.39 6.20 -2.20
CA VAL A 636 -13.40 5.32 -2.82
C VAL A 636 -13.26 4.07 -1.97
N ASP A 637 -13.54 2.93 -2.59
CA ASP A 637 -13.16 1.63 -2.03
C ASP A 637 -11.64 1.55 -1.91
N ASN A 638 -11.18 1.08 -0.77
CA ASN A 638 -9.77 0.84 -0.56
C ASN A 638 -9.31 -0.35 -1.39
N ARG A 639 -8.32 -0.16 -2.27
CA ARG A 639 -7.87 -1.20 -3.22
C ARG A 639 -6.67 -1.97 -2.69
N THR A 640 -6.60 -3.26 -3.05
CA THR A 640 -5.43 -4.10 -2.75
C THR A 640 -4.16 -3.53 -3.40
N LEU A 641 -3.04 -3.57 -2.68
CA LEU A 641 -1.71 -3.24 -3.21
C LEU A 641 -0.96 -4.50 -3.68
N ARG A 642 -1.50 -5.69 -3.42
CA ARG A 642 -0.94 -6.97 -3.86
C ARG A 642 -0.93 -7.07 -5.38
N GLY A 643 0.27 -7.21 -5.96
CA GLY A 643 0.48 -7.34 -7.40
C GLY A 643 0.15 -6.07 -8.19
N ILE A 644 0.27 -4.90 -7.58
CA ILE A 644 -0.07 -3.60 -8.18
C ILE A 644 0.92 -3.13 -9.27
N ALA A 645 2.03 -3.85 -9.48
CA ALA A 645 2.93 -3.57 -10.60
C ALA A 645 2.18 -3.66 -11.94
N ASP A 646 2.49 -2.75 -12.86
CA ASP A 646 1.92 -2.68 -14.22
C ASP A 646 0.40 -2.45 -14.30
N THR A 647 -0.26 -2.04 -13.22
CA THR A 647 -1.72 -1.76 -13.19
C THR A 647 -2.09 -0.29 -13.32
N ALA A 648 -1.15 0.55 -13.78
CA ALA A 648 -1.42 1.96 -14.03
C ALA A 648 -2.46 2.15 -15.16
N PRO A 649 -3.28 3.22 -15.14
CA PRO A 649 -3.30 4.30 -14.15
C PRO A 649 -3.89 3.87 -12.81
N PHE A 650 -3.67 4.68 -11.77
CA PHE A 650 -4.18 4.44 -10.42
C PHE A 650 -5.38 5.32 -10.12
N LYS A 651 -6.19 4.87 -9.15
CA LYS A 651 -7.52 5.38 -8.78
C LYS A 651 -8.59 4.99 -9.81
N TRP A 652 -9.79 4.69 -9.34
CA TRP A 652 -10.92 4.29 -10.21
C TRP A 652 -11.27 5.32 -11.30
N SER A 653 -10.88 6.58 -11.16
CA SER A 653 -11.10 7.61 -12.18
C SER A 653 -9.96 7.70 -13.20
N GLY A 654 -8.91 6.88 -13.10
CA GLY A 654 -7.75 6.84 -13.98
C GLY A 654 -6.88 8.11 -14.00
N VAL A 655 -7.00 8.98 -12.98
CA VAL A 655 -6.34 10.31 -12.99
C VAL A 655 -4.90 10.30 -12.50
N ASN A 656 -4.43 9.23 -11.85
CA ASN A 656 -3.09 9.17 -11.31
C ASN A 656 -2.21 8.27 -12.20
N PRO A 657 -1.29 8.84 -13.00
CA PRO A 657 -0.54 8.06 -13.99
C PRO A 657 0.54 7.15 -13.39
N SER A 658 0.89 7.30 -12.11
CA SER A 658 1.93 6.51 -11.46
C SER A 658 1.74 6.39 -9.94
N LEU A 659 2.30 5.33 -9.35
CA LEU A 659 2.33 5.13 -7.89
C LEU A 659 3.08 6.27 -7.19
N LYS A 660 4.17 6.77 -7.78
CA LYS A 660 4.93 7.90 -7.21
C LYS A 660 4.07 9.16 -7.08
N ARG A 661 3.15 9.40 -8.02
CA ARG A 661 2.17 10.51 -7.90
C ARG A 661 1.14 10.24 -6.81
N GLN A 662 0.66 9.00 -6.72
CA GLN A 662 -0.34 8.56 -5.73
C GLN A 662 0.21 8.60 -4.29
N CYS A 663 1.36 7.97 -4.05
CA CYS A 663 2.00 7.77 -2.76
C CYS A 663 2.94 8.92 -2.34
N GLY A 664 3.31 9.82 -3.25
CA GLY A 664 4.15 10.98 -2.97
C GLY A 664 3.34 12.22 -2.57
N ALA A 665 3.38 13.26 -3.42
CA ALA A 665 2.79 14.55 -3.12
C ALA A 665 1.28 14.51 -2.81
N ARG A 666 0.50 13.61 -3.45
CA ARG A 666 -0.93 13.50 -3.19
C ARG A 666 -1.20 12.96 -1.78
N LEU A 667 -0.55 11.87 -1.39
CA LEU A 667 -0.62 11.30 -0.04
C LEU A 667 -0.32 12.37 1.01
N ALA A 668 0.77 13.11 0.83
CA ALA A 668 1.17 14.19 1.73
C ALA A 668 0.10 15.29 1.88
N VAL A 669 -0.46 15.76 0.76
CA VAL A 669 -1.40 16.89 0.75
C VAL A 669 -2.78 16.52 1.26
N PHE A 670 -3.31 15.35 0.88
CA PHE A 670 -4.71 15.00 1.13
C PHE A 670 -4.89 14.07 2.33
N ILE A 671 -3.94 13.17 2.57
CA ILE A 671 -4.10 12.07 3.51
C ILE A 671 -3.32 12.37 4.79
N THR A 672 -2.00 12.51 4.69
CA THR A 672 -1.15 12.53 5.89
C THR A 672 -0.86 13.92 6.45
N ARG A 673 -1.08 14.98 5.67
CA ARG A 673 -0.99 16.40 6.05
C ARG A 673 0.38 16.80 6.64
N ILE A 674 1.45 16.17 6.16
CA ILE A 674 2.85 16.49 6.50
C ILE A 674 3.68 16.58 5.21
N GLN A 675 4.99 16.81 5.33
CA GLN A 675 5.92 16.79 4.20
C GLN A 675 5.88 15.45 3.46
N PRO A 676 5.92 15.44 2.11
CA PRO A 676 6.04 14.19 1.36
C PRO A 676 7.35 13.46 1.68
N PHE A 677 7.38 12.17 1.37
CA PHE A 677 8.62 11.40 1.30
C PHE A 677 9.68 12.14 0.48
N THR A 678 10.95 12.01 0.87
CA THR A 678 12.06 12.41 -0.02
C THR A 678 12.03 11.57 -1.29
N THR A 679 12.71 12.01 -2.35
CA THR A 679 12.81 11.24 -3.59
C THR A 679 13.30 9.81 -3.33
N GLU A 680 14.37 9.65 -2.54
CA GLU A 680 14.92 8.33 -2.18
C GLU A 680 13.91 7.47 -1.40
N GLN A 681 13.22 8.03 -0.41
CA GLN A 681 12.19 7.30 0.34
C GLN A 681 11.02 6.88 -0.55
N LEU A 682 10.64 7.71 -1.52
CA LEU A 682 9.58 7.40 -2.46
C LEU A 682 10.00 6.31 -3.46
N GLU A 683 11.26 6.26 -3.86
CA GLU A 683 11.81 5.15 -4.66
C GLU A 683 11.82 3.85 -3.87
N ASP A 684 12.35 3.85 -2.64
CA ASP A 684 12.35 2.67 -1.76
C ASP A 684 10.92 2.16 -1.53
N LEU A 685 9.97 3.06 -1.22
CA LEU A 685 8.56 2.70 -1.03
C LEU A 685 7.93 2.18 -2.33
N HIS A 686 8.24 2.79 -3.47
CA HIS A 686 7.73 2.34 -4.77
C HIS A 686 8.21 0.93 -5.11
N ASP A 687 9.49 0.64 -4.87
CA ASP A 687 10.09 -0.69 -5.04
C ASP A 687 9.35 -1.73 -4.19
N TYR A 688 9.18 -1.45 -2.89
CA TYR A 688 8.42 -2.33 -2.00
C TYR A 688 6.98 -2.55 -2.50
N LEU A 689 6.23 -1.49 -2.80
CA LEU A 689 4.83 -1.58 -3.24
C LEU A 689 4.68 -2.42 -4.52
N CYS A 690 5.56 -2.25 -5.50
CA CYS A 690 5.53 -3.02 -6.75
C CYS A 690 5.90 -4.50 -6.55
N SER A 691 6.56 -4.83 -5.44
CA SER A 691 7.01 -6.20 -5.14
C SER A 691 6.05 -7.01 -4.28
N ILE A 692 4.99 -6.40 -3.71
CA ILE A 692 4.02 -7.10 -2.86
C ILE A 692 3.34 -8.21 -3.67
N PRO A 693 3.52 -9.51 -3.31
CA PRO A 693 2.99 -10.60 -4.10
C PRO A 693 1.48 -10.77 -3.92
N ARG A 694 0.84 -11.42 -4.90
CA ARG A 694 -0.51 -11.99 -4.72
C ARG A 694 -0.39 -13.33 -3.99
N PRO A 695 -1.37 -13.69 -3.13
CA PRO A 695 -1.42 -15.06 -2.63
C PRO A 695 -1.67 -16.04 -3.78
N PRO A 696 -1.30 -17.32 -3.63
CA PRO A 696 -1.72 -18.37 -4.55
C PRO A 696 -3.24 -18.35 -4.74
N ASN A 697 -3.70 -18.51 -5.99
CA ASN A 697 -5.14 -18.60 -6.25
C ASN A 697 -5.68 -19.94 -5.69
N ARG A 698 -6.67 -19.85 -4.79
CA ARG A 698 -7.23 -21.01 -4.07
C ARG A 698 -8.37 -21.71 -4.79
N TYR A 699 -8.92 -21.10 -5.84
CA TYR A 699 -9.94 -21.69 -6.70
C TYR A 699 -9.35 -22.40 -7.92
N ARG A 700 -8.06 -22.17 -8.20
CA ARG A 700 -7.32 -22.83 -9.26
C ARG A 700 -5.82 -22.73 -9.03
N LYS A 701 -5.15 -23.86 -8.78
CA LYS A 701 -3.68 -23.85 -8.69
C LYS A 701 -3.07 -23.60 -10.06
N LEU A 702 -1.90 -22.97 -10.08
CA LEU A 702 -1.19 -22.68 -11.32
C LEU A 702 -0.91 -23.96 -12.09
N GLY A 703 -1.39 -24.02 -13.34
CA GLY A 703 -1.22 -25.19 -14.23
C GLY A 703 -2.36 -26.21 -14.17
N GLU A 704 -3.32 -26.08 -13.26
CA GLU A 704 -4.51 -26.95 -13.24
C GLU A 704 -5.52 -26.56 -14.32
N ASP A 705 -6.23 -27.58 -14.81
CA ASP A 705 -7.35 -27.42 -15.73
C ASP A 705 -8.55 -26.75 -15.03
N LEU A 706 -9.29 -25.94 -15.78
CA LEU A 706 -10.57 -25.42 -15.31
C LEU A 706 -11.55 -26.56 -15.08
N THR A 707 -12.30 -26.49 -13.97
CA THR A 707 -13.47 -27.34 -13.76
C THR A 707 -14.51 -27.11 -14.87
N GLU A 708 -15.51 -27.98 -14.98
CA GLU A 708 -16.53 -27.83 -16.01
C GLU A 708 -17.29 -26.49 -15.88
N ALA A 709 -17.66 -26.10 -14.65
CA ALA A 709 -18.32 -24.83 -14.36
C ALA A 709 -17.43 -23.64 -14.74
N GLN A 710 -16.17 -23.64 -14.31
CA GLN A 710 -15.21 -22.59 -14.65
C GLN A 710 -14.96 -22.49 -16.17
N ARG A 711 -14.96 -23.61 -16.89
CA ARG A 711 -14.82 -23.63 -18.36
C ARG A 711 -16.04 -23.03 -19.04
N ARG A 712 -17.25 -23.39 -18.61
CA ARG A 712 -18.49 -22.77 -19.11
C ARG A 712 -18.52 -21.28 -18.78
N GLY A 713 -18.08 -20.90 -17.57
CA GLY A 713 -17.94 -19.53 -17.12
C GLY A 713 -16.99 -18.70 -17.96
N LYS A 714 -15.84 -19.27 -18.34
CA LYS A 714 -14.92 -18.67 -19.31
C LYS A 714 -15.61 -18.42 -20.65
N GLY A 715 -16.39 -19.39 -21.12
CA GLY A 715 -17.22 -19.22 -22.33
C GLY A 715 -18.23 -18.08 -22.21
N VAL A 716 -18.84 -17.89 -21.03
CA VAL A 716 -19.74 -16.77 -20.74
C VAL A 716 -18.97 -15.44 -20.73
N PHE A 717 -17.80 -15.38 -20.09
CA PHE A 717 -16.95 -14.19 -20.05
C PHE A 717 -16.49 -13.73 -21.44
N GLU A 718 -16.17 -14.69 -22.32
CA GLU A 718 -15.66 -14.45 -23.68
C GLU A 718 -16.77 -14.33 -24.74
N ARG A 719 -18.04 -14.42 -24.35
CA ARG A 719 -19.15 -14.53 -25.31
C ARG A 719 -19.31 -13.26 -26.15
N THR A 720 -19.71 -13.46 -27.40
CA THR A 720 -19.93 -12.38 -28.38
C THR A 720 -21.39 -12.24 -28.81
N HIS A 721 -22.25 -13.16 -28.36
CA HIS A 721 -23.66 -13.23 -28.69
C HIS A 721 -24.48 -13.48 -27.41
N ARG A 722 -25.70 -12.95 -27.41
CA ARG A 722 -26.74 -13.25 -26.41
C ARG A 722 -27.28 -14.67 -26.61
N ASN A 723 -28.05 -15.15 -25.63
CA ASN A 723 -28.71 -16.46 -25.66
C ASN A 723 -29.74 -16.60 -26.79
N ASP A 724 -30.28 -15.49 -27.31
CA ASP A 724 -31.17 -15.47 -28.47
C ASP A 724 -30.42 -15.45 -29.83
N GLY A 725 -29.08 -15.47 -29.80
CA GLY A 725 -28.22 -15.44 -30.98
C GLY A 725 -27.94 -14.03 -31.52
N SER A 726 -28.49 -12.97 -30.93
CA SER A 726 -28.14 -11.59 -31.32
C SER A 726 -26.73 -11.21 -30.87
N VAL A 727 -26.05 -10.35 -31.62
CA VAL A 727 -24.65 -9.95 -31.34
C VAL A 727 -24.60 -9.00 -30.15
N ILE A 728 -23.68 -9.23 -29.22
CA ILE A 728 -23.33 -8.29 -28.15
C ILE A 728 -22.39 -7.22 -28.73
N PRO A 729 -22.72 -5.92 -28.66
CA PRO A 729 -21.82 -4.84 -29.06
C PRO A 729 -20.47 -4.92 -28.35
N SER A 730 -19.39 -4.47 -28.99
CA SER A 730 -18.03 -4.58 -28.42
C SER A 730 -17.93 -4.02 -27.00
N GLU A 731 -18.47 -2.84 -26.77
CA GLU A 731 -18.51 -2.13 -25.49
C GLU A 731 -19.28 -2.88 -24.39
N GLY A 732 -20.17 -3.80 -24.76
CA GLY A 732 -20.93 -4.63 -23.83
C GLY A 732 -20.28 -5.98 -23.50
N ARG A 733 -19.07 -6.27 -23.99
CA ARG A 733 -18.37 -7.54 -23.74
C ARG A 733 -17.37 -7.40 -22.59
N CYS A 734 -17.31 -8.39 -21.70
CA CYS A 734 -16.37 -8.38 -20.57
C CYS A 734 -14.91 -8.27 -21.04
N THR A 735 -14.55 -8.99 -22.10
CA THR A 735 -13.19 -9.01 -22.68
C THR A 735 -12.73 -7.68 -23.27
N THR A 736 -13.64 -6.74 -23.54
CA THR A 736 -13.28 -5.41 -24.04
C THR A 736 -12.63 -4.57 -22.95
N CYS A 737 -13.19 -4.57 -21.74
CA CYS A 737 -12.64 -3.85 -20.59
C CYS A 737 -11.60 -4.67 -19.83
N HIS A 738 -11.74 -6.01 -19.86
CA HIS A 738 -10.90 -6.95 -19.11
C HIS A 738 -10.15 -7.94 -20.03
N PRO A 739 -9.28 -7.47 -20.93
CA PRO A 739 -8.45 -8.35 -21.73
C PRO A 739 -7.29 -8.95 -20.89
N PRO A 740 -6.88 -10.20 -21.15
CA PRO A 740 -5.68 -10.76 -20.53
C PRO A 740 -4.42 -9.95 -20.91
N PRO A 741 -3.34 -10.04 -20.12
CA PRO A 741 -3.11 -10.95 -19.00
C PRO A 741 -3.51 -10.38 -17.63
N LEU A 742 -3.62 -9.06 -17.47
CA LEU A 742 -4.02 -8.44 -16.19
C LEU A 742 -5.54 -8.31 -16.04
N TYR A 743 -6.30 -8.59 -17.10
CA TYR A 743 -7.75 -8.42 -17.12
C TYR A 743 -8.14 -6.97 -16.82
N THR A 744 -7.43 -6.03 -17.41
CA THR A 744 -7.77 -4.60 -17.49
C THR A 744 -7.08 -4.03 -18.73
N ASP A 745 -7.73 -3.07 -19.40
CA ASP A 745 -7.15 -2.37 -20.55
C ASP A 745 -6.55 -0.99 -20.19
N GLY A 746 -6.66 -0.58 -18.93
CA GLY A 746 -6.16 0.70 -18.40
C GLY A 746 -6.83 1.93 -19.02
N ARG A 747 -8.04 1.78 -19.58
CA ARG A 747 -8.80 2.88 -20.21
C ARG A 747 -10.08 3.14 -19.44
N LEU A 748 -10.61 4.35 -19.60
CA LEU A 748 -11.88 4.72 -18.97
C LEU A 748 -13.08 4.20 -19.76
N HIS A 749 -13.97 3.47 -19.08
CA HIS A 749 -15.21 2.92 -19.61
C HIS A 749 -16.41 3.40 -18.79
N ASP A 750 -17.57 3.49 -19.44
CA ASP A 750 -18.85 3.73 -18.75
C ASP A 750 -19.74 2.50 -18.93
N VAL A 751 -19.80 1.70 -17.87
CA VAL A 751 -20.56 0.45 -17.78
C VAL A 751 -21.90 0.61 -17.05
N GLY A 752 -22.37 1.85 -16.84
CA GLY A 752 -23.67 2.13 -16.21
C GLY A 752 -23.70 1.95 -14.69
N THR A 753 -22.54 1.99 -14.02
CA THR A 753 -22.41 1.82 -12.56
C THR A 753 -22.24 3.15 -11.81
N GLN A 754 -22.60 4.28 -12.42
CA GLN A 754 -22.50 5.60 -11.80
C GLN A 754 -23.47 5.72 -10.62
N PHE A 755 -22.96 6.16 -9.46
CA PHE A 755 -23.77 6.50 -8.28
C PHE A 755 -24.06 8.00 -8.18
N PRO A 756 -25.09 8.42 -7.42
CA PRO A 756 -25.46 9.84 -7.27
C PRO A 756 -24.34 10.74 -6.75
N LEU A 757 -23.39 10.18 -6.00
CA LEU A 757 -22.25 10.89 -5.41
C LEU A 757 -21.00 10.85 -6.29
N ASP A 758 -21.07 10.21 -7.46
CA ASP A 758 -19.98 10.15 -8.42
C ASP A 758 -20.04 11.36 -9.35
N ARG A 759 -18.90 12.03 -9.51
CA ARG A 759 -18.75 13.14 -10.47
C ARG A 759 -18.69 12.66 -11.93
N SER A 760 -18.42 11.38 -12.16
CA SER A 760 -18.24 10.76 -13.48
C SER A 760 -18.72 9.32 -13.44
N GLY A 761 -19.46 8.89 -14.47
CA GLY A 761 -19.76 7.47 -14.71
C GLY A 761 -18.65 6.70 -15.42
N LYS A 762 -17.62 7.40 -15.90
CA LYS A 762 -16.43 6.77 -16.49
C LYS A 762 -15.46 6.32 -15.41
N LEU A 763 -15.08 5.05 -15.46
CA LEU A 763 -14.17 4.39 -14.52
C LEU A 763 -13.07 3.62 -15.25
N ASP A 764 -11.92 3.53 -14.61
CA ASP A 764 -10.82 2.64 -14.94
C ASP A 764 -11.13 1.26 -14.36
N PRO A 765 -11.34 0.22 -15.20
CA PRO A 765 -11.69 -1.11 -14.75
C PRO A 765 -10.57 -1.70 -13.88
N PRO A 766 -10.91 -2.31 -12.73
CA PRO A 766 -9.90 -3.00 -11.94
C PRO A 766 -9.31 -4.17 -12.72
N HIS A 767 -8.05 -4.50 -12.44
CA HIS A 767 -7.52 -5.80 -12.83
C HIS A 767 -8.31 -6.92 -12.12
N LEU A 768 -8.53 -8.05 -12.79
CA LEU A 768 -9.32 -9.14 -12.22
C LEU A 768 -8.49 -10.26 -11.59
N MET A 769 -7.16 -10.14 -11.57
CA MET A 769 -6.27 -11.11 -10.95
C MET A 769 -6.54 -11.23 -9.43
N ASN A 770 -6.84 -12.44 -8.95
CA ASN A 770 -7.30 -12.75 -7.60
C ASN A 770 -8.51 -11.92 -7.14
N ILE A 771 -9.43 -11.55 -8.05
CA ILE A 771 -10.53 -10.64 -7.72
C ILE A 771 -11.41 -11.16 -6.58
N TYR A 772 -11.55 -12.47 -6.41
CA TYR A 772 -12.35 -13.08 -5.36
C TYR A 772 -11.95 -12.66 -3.93
N ASP A 773 -10.69 -12.27 -3.74
CA ASP A 773 -10.11 -11.87 -2.44
C ASP A 773 -10.39 -10.40 -2.11
N SER A 774 -10.89 -9.61 -3.06
CA SER A 774 -10.98 -8.15 -2.95
C SER A 774 -12.34 -7.59 -2.53
N ALA A 775 -13.25 -8.44 -2.06
CA ALA A 775 -14.58 -7.98 -1.67
C ALA A 775 -14.52 -6.90 -0.56
N PRO A 776 -15.22 -5.77 -0.72
CA PRO A 776 -16.34 -5.56 -1.62
C PRO A 776 -15.93 -5.00 -2.99
N TYR A 777 -16.82 -5.13 -3.97
CA TYR A 777 -16.60 -4.83 -5.38
C TYR A 777 -17.21 -3.48 -5.81
N LEU A 778 -16.90 -3.10 -7.05
CA LEU A 778 -17.11 -1.77 -7.65
C LEU A 778 -16.18 -0.71 -7.05
N HIS A 779 -16.16 0.50 -7.62
CA HIS A 779 -15.22 1.56 -7.24
C HIS A 779 -15.51 2.18 -5.87
N ASN A 780 -16.72 1.97 -5.36
CA ASN A 780 -17.22 2.51 -4.09
C ASN A 780 -17.51 1.42 -3.04
N GLY A 781 -17.25 0.14 -3.35
CA GLY A 781 -17.41 -0.98 -2.41
C GLY A 781 -18.87 -1.35 -2.12
N ILE A 782 -19.81 -0.98 -2.98
CA ILE A 782 -21.24 -1.21 -2.72
C ILE A 782 -21.71 -2.64 -3.01
N ALA A 783 -20.98 -3.37 -3.88
CA ALA A 783 -21.31 -4.75 -4.22
C ALA A 783 -20.57 -5.72 -3.29
N ARG A 784 -21.28 -6.51 -2.49
CA ARG A 784 -20.68 -7.43 -1.52
C ARG A 784 -20.17 -8.72 -2.15
N THR A 785 -20.81 -9.12 -3.23
CA THR A 785 -20.49 -10.35 -3.96
C THR A 785 -20.31 -10.02 -5.44
N LEU A 786 -19.57 -10.86 -6.16
CA LEU A 786 -19.46 -10.74 -7.61
C LEU A 786 -20.85 -10.79 -8.27
N GLU A 787 -21.79 -11.56 -7.71
CA GLU A 787 -23.15 -11.66 -8.22
C GLU A 787 -23.94 -10.34 -8.14
N GLU A 788 -23.79 -9.59 -7.04
CA GLU A 788 -24.50 -8.32 -6.84
C GLU A 788 -24.14 -7.26 -7.90
N ILE A 789 -22.95 -7.35 -8.50
CA ILE A 789 -22.52 -6.48 -9.61
C ILE A 789 -23.56 -6.46 -10.73
N TRP A 790 -24.08 -7.63 -11.10
CA TRP A 790 -25.04 -7.78 -12.21
C TRP A 790 -26.49 -7.84 -11.76
N THR A 791 -26.77 -8.41 -10.59
CA THR A 791 -28.15 -8.62 -10.12
C THR A 791 -28.76 -7.41 -9.42
N VAL A 792 -27.93 -6.51 -8.89
CA VAL A 792 -28.37 -5.32 -8.15
C VAL A 792 -27.85 -4.04 -8.78
N TYR A 793 -26.59 -4.02 -9.22
CA TYR A 793 -25.88 -2.80 -9.63
C TYR A 793 -25.65 -2.68 -11.14
N ASN A 794 -26.43 -3.39 -11.97
CA ASN A 794 -26.42 -3.29 -13.44
C ASN A 794 -27.82 -3.04 -14.05
N PRO A 795 -28.56 -2.00 -13.61
CA PRO A 795 -29.97 -1.82 -13.97
C PRO A 795 -30.19 -1.56 -15.48
N GLU A 796 -29.18 -1.02 -16.17
CA GLU A 796 -29.25 -0.70 -17.61
C GLU A 796 -28.65 -1.78 -18.52
N ASP A 797 -28.22 -2.93 -17.96
CA ASP A 797 -27.58 -4.03 -18.70
C ASP A 797 -26.30 -3.61 -19.46
N ARG A 798 -25.60 -2.59 -18.97
CA ARG A 798 -24.41 -2.01 -19.63
C ARG A 798 -23.11 -2.68 -19.19
N HIS A 799 -23.11 -3.35 -18.04
CA HIS A 799 -21.94 -4.06 -17.52
C HIS A 799 -21.95 -5.52 -18.00
N GLY A 800 -21.41 -5.77 -19.19
CA GLY A 800 -21.21 -7.14 -19.70
C GLY A 800 -22.46 -7.78 -20.33
N VAL A 801 -23.58 -7.03 -20.42
CA VAL A 801 -24.85 -7.46 -21.04
C VAL A 801 -25.28 -8.80 -20.46
N THR A 802 -25.78 -8.84 -19.23
CA THR A 802 -25.98 -10.07 -18.44
C THR A 802 -27.44 -10.46 -18.25
N ASN A 803 -28.41 -9.60 -18.60
CA ASN A 803 -29.82 -9.83 -18.29
C ASN A 803 -30.47 -11.01 -19.04
N ASP A 804 -29.86 -11.50 -20.11
CA ASP A 804 -30.32 -12.71 -20.82
C ASP A 804 -29.73 -14.00 -20.23
N MET A 805 -28.76 -13.92 -19.32
CA MET A 805 -28.11 -15.08 -18.71
C MET A 805 -29.06 -15.84 -17.78
N THR A 806 -28.98 -17.16 -17.79
CA THR A 806 -29.61 -17.98 -16.75
C THR A 806 -28.83 -17.86 -15.43
N LYS A 807 -29.46 -18.25 -14.32
CA LYS A 807 -28.78 -18.30 -13.01
C LYS A 807 -27.53 -19.20 -13.05
N ASP A 808 -27.59 -20.32 -13.78
CA ASP A 808 -26.45 -21.23 -13.94
C ASP A 808 -25.30 -20.58 -14.72
N GLN A 809 -25.59 -19.84 -15.80
CA GLN A 809 -24.57 -19.11 -16.55
C GLN A 809 -23.89 -18.02 -15.70
N LEU A 810 -24.66 -17.32 -14.87
CA LEU A 810 -24.12 -16.31 -13.96
C LEU A 810 -23.24 -16.95 -12.87
N ASN A 811 -23.68 -18.08 -12.30
CA ASN A 811 -22.88 -18.83 -11.33
C ASN A 811 -21.57 -19.34 -11.97
N ASP A 812 -21.65 -19.90 -13.18
CA ASP A 812 -20.48 -20.35 -13.92
C ASP A 812 -19.50 -19.18 -14.19
N LEU A 813 -20.01 -17.98 -14.56
CA LEU A 813 -19.20 -16.77 -14.72
C LEU A 813 -18.47 -16.40 -13.43
N VAL A 814 -19.17 -16.40 -12.29
CA VAL A 814 -18.59 -16.14 -10.98
C VAL A 814 -17.51 -17.17 -10.64
N GLU A 815 -17.74 -18.45 -10.92
CA GLU A 815 -16.75 -19.51 -10.71
C GLU A 815 -15.50 -19.30 -11.57
N TYR A 816 -15.64 -18.86 -12.83
CA TYR A 816 -14.49 -18.52 -13.66
C TYR A 816 -13.72 -17.31 -13.12
N LEU A 817 -14.40 -16.25 -12.70
CA LEU A 817 -13.75 -15.04 -12.17
C LEU A 817 -12.92 -15.32 -10.92
N LYS A 818 -13.34 -16.28 -10.09
CA LYS A 818 -12.54 -16.74 -8.96
C LYS A 818 -11.22 -17.40 -9.35
N THR A 819 -11.10 -17.92 -10.58
CA THR A 819 -9.87 -18.55 -11.09
C THR A 819 -8.85 -17.58 -11.68
N LEU A 820 -9.24 -16.32 -11.87
CA LEU A 820 -8.34 -15.24 -12.27
C LEU A 820 -7.53 -14.80 -11.06
#